data_AF-A0AAJ6AWG2-F1
#
_entry.id   AF-A0AAJ6AWG2-F1
#
_cell.length_a   1.000
_cell.length_b   1.000
_cell.length_c   1.000
_cell.angle_alpha   90.00
_cell.angle_beta   90.00
_cell.angle_gamma   90.00
#
_symmetry.space_group_name_H-M   'P 1'
#
loop_
_entity.id
_entity.type
_entity.pdbx_description
1 polymer ?
#
loop_
_entity_poly.entity_id
_entity_poly.type
_entity_poly.pdbx_seq_one_letter_code
_entity_poly.pdbx_strand_id
1 'polypeptide(L)'
;MVLVGLLTAGVIGGPVAAAAELELDHLNKPDPVATASAKKHPLNVKDEVAGNEWHGTKKAAWPKAALTDVRLPAKGRSAVRAGGTPIEVRRGAKAGADGARVQVLDRKAAAKLGVDGVVFAVHPLDGDRGDLDVKVDYSGFRQAYGGDWASRLALRQLPACALTGAEASAKEKKTAKDCGPGTELKSVNDADEGTVSATVKLPESEAPSADRALVSSEPSKVRSVTGLSATNGTVLLAATASASGASGDFGATSLAPSSNWSAGGSNGGFTWSYDLDTPEVPGGVEPELSLGYNSQSVDGRTAATNNQANWIGDGWSMEPGYIERRYISCSDDVKDGNGTDKSGDQCWKSDNAVLNLGGQSNVLVKDDTSGEWHLESDDGTKVAKLSSTDRGNGDNDGEYWRVTTPDGTRYYFGYNRLPGWSSGKPETNSTWNAPVFGNQKGEPCHADAYKDSWCQQAWRWNLDYVVDPHDDAMAYYWQKESNFYGRNVNPDTGASTATTYDRGGWLDHVDYGLRADSVYSEKAAAKVAFTTSERCLSDCGTFDSAHAKNWPDVPFDRYCKSGEECKDRYSPSFWTRKRLTKIDTSVLVGDAYKPVDSWALAHQFPSTGDGSSPALWLASIERTGHTGTGDVTLPKVTFKGQQLANRVEGATTGGRPDPVPPLVRYRVYAVNTESGSTLGVTYSAPDCKPGDMPKPESNTRRCYPVIWSPPDSPGAEYEPYLDWFHSYVVTQVLESDNTGGAPVKETDYSYLDGMGWAKEEADEFTKAKELTYGDRKGYGRVQVRTGAPAEGKQTLTEYRYFRGIKDAKVTDHEGTAVTDHPAFAGMTREEATYSQDGGTLESTTSYTPWHSTATATHKREGLPTQYAYATGGATDVSRTSLGEGKWRTTRTERTFDDNGQPLTESELGDTAKGGDEECTTTSYAKNADKNILTLVKEIKTTAKACGESTALPDDLISVERHYYDGATSLDTAPVKGDVTRLDEQDDKGTGYLTTATHTYDEHGRELSETDADGKTSKTAYTPATLAAPTKVTETNALGHVTTTEYDPARNLATGVVDPNGKRADAEYDGLGRTLRAWTPAWPKSAHATQPVQEFAYTVSTTAANAVATKSLQYDGSYVTTYEILDGLLRSRETQAPAYGTKNRLITETLYDTRGNAYKSYDSYYADGAPRQR
;
A
#
# COMPACT_ATOMS: atom_id res chain seq x y z
N MET A 1 -2.05 10.04 -23.43
CA MET A 1 -2.93 8.97 -22.91
C MET A 1 -2.60 8.86 -21.45
N VAL A 2 -3.54 9.18 -20.57
CA VAL A 2 -3.45 8.80 -19.16
C VAL A 2 -4.53 7.75 -18.99
N LEU A 3 -4.25 6.58 -19.53
CA LEU A 3 -5.14 5.43 -19.42
C LEU A 3 -4.37 4.13 -19.12
N VAL A 4 -3.24 4.22 -18.42
CA VAL A 4 -2.69 3.11 -17.63
C VAL A 4 -2.03 3.73 -16.39
N GLY A 5 -2.90 4.07 -15.45
CA GLY A 5 -2.56 4.66 -14.15
C GLY A 5 -3.79 4.63 -13.25
N LEU A 6 -4.57 3.54 -13.34
CA LEU A 6 -5.73 3.25 -12.51
C LEU A 6 -6.03 1.74 -12.64
N LEU A 7 -5.22 0.96 -11.93
CA LEU A 7 -5.50 -0.38 -11.41
C LEU A 7 -4.34 -0.66 -10.44
N THR A 8 -4.23 0.12 -9.36
CA THR A 8 -4.77 -0.32 -8.08
C THR A 8 -5.04 0.88 -7.16
N ALA A 9 -6.10 0.75 -6.33
CA ALA A 9 -6.65 1.67 -5.32
C ALA A 9 -7.73 2.68 -5.79
N GLY A 10 -9.00 2.25 -5.73
CA GLY A 10 -10.13 3.17 -5.51
C GLY A 10 -11.48 2.74 -6.08
N VAL A 11 -12.22 1.85 -5.40
CA VAL A 11 -13.70 1.91 -5.41
C VAL A 11 -14.19 1.88 -3.96
N ILE A 12 -14.30 3.06 -3.36
CA ILE A 12 -15.47 3.38 -2.53
C ILE A 12 -16.31 4.34 -3.37
N GLY A 13 -17.48 3.86 -3.79
CA GLY A 13 -18.46 4.66 -4.53
C GLY A 13 -19.79 3.92 -4.56
N GLY A 14 -20.51 3.92 -3.43
CA GLY A 14 -21.93 3.58 -3.47
C GLY A 14 -22.74 4.68 -4.16
N PRO A 15 -23.98 4.39 -4.60
CA PRO A 15 -25.00 5.40 -4.70
C PRO A 15 -25.95 5.33 -3.50
N VAL A 16 -26.13 6.48 -2.88
CA VAL A 16 -27.41 6.92 -2.30
C VAL A 16 -28.47 6.77 -3.42
N ALA A 17 -29.64 6.16 -3.22
CA ALA A 17 -30.72 6.83 -2.51
C ALA A 17 -31.93 5.93 -2.19
N ALA A 18 -32.59 6.33 -1.12
CA ALA A 18 -33.77 5.80 -0.47
C ALA A 18 -35.06 5.78 -1.32
N ALA A 19 -35.96 4.90 -0.88
CA ALA A 19 -37.33 4.68 -1.34
C ALA A 19 -38.34 5.74 -0.85
N ALA A 20 -39.45 5.90 -1.61
CA ALA A 20 -40.87 5.76 -1.20
C ALA A 20 -41.80 6.49 -2.23
N GLU A 21 -42.61 5.74 -3.01
CA GLU A 21 -44.09 5.57 -2.93
C GLU A 21 -44.89 6.64 -3.74
N LEU A 22 -46.02 6.45 -4.45
CA LEU A 22 -47.05 5.43 -4.77
C LEU A 22 -47.92 6.17 -5.86
N GLU A 23 -48.56 5.61 -6.90
CA GLU A 23 -49.59 4.57 -7.04
C GLU A 23 -49.64 4.08 -8.50
N LEU A 24 -50.05 2.82 -8.68
CA LEU A 24 -50.34 2.19 -9.97
C LEU A 24 -51.62 2.75 -10.61
N ASP A 25 -51.61 2.92 -11.95
CA ASP A 25 -52.84 2.93 -12.73
C ASP A 25 -52.77 1.94 -13.90
N HIS A 26 -53.92 1.33 -14.19
CA HIS A 26 -54.12 0.00 -14.77
C HIS A 26 -53.45 -0.31 -16.13
N LEU A 27 -52.98 -1.57 -16.25
CA LEU A 27 -52.57 -2.27 -17.47
C LEU A 27 -53.62 -2.14 -18.60
N ASN A 28 -53.24 -1.49 -19.70
CA ASN A 28 -53.87 -1.70 -21.01
C ASN A 28 -52.89 -2.50 -21.90
N LYS A 29 -53.33 -3.67 -22.37
CA LYS A 29 -52.60 -4.49 -23.35
C LYS A 29 -52.36 -3.69 -24.64
N PRO A 30 -51.12 -3.51 -25.12
CA PRO A 30 -50.88 -3.05 -26.48
C PRO A 30 -50.85 -4.24 -27.46
N ASP A 31 -51.52 -4.07 -28.59
CA ASP A 31 -51.56 -5.00 -29.73
C ASP A 31 -50.17 -5.30 -30.32
N PRO A 32 -49.99 -6.47 -30.97
CA PRO A 32 -48.71 -6.86 -31.56
C PRO A 32 -48.33 -5.93 -32.72
N VAL A 33 -47.14 -5.33 -32.64
CA VAL A 33 -46.58 -4.53 -33.74
C VAL A 33 -46.04 -5.47 -34.81
N ALA A 34 -46.57 -5.36 -36.03
CA ALA A 34 -46.08 -6.08 -37.21
C ALA A 34 -44.63 -5.66 -37.54
N THR A 35 -43.72 -6.61 -37.63
CA THR A 35 -42.34 -6.37 -38.07
C THR A 35 -42.28 -6.27 -39.60
N ALA A 36 -41.73 -5.16 -40.09
CA ALA A 36 -41.32 -5.02 -41.49
C ALA A 36 -39.79 -5.07 -41.58
N SER A 37 -39.25 -5.61 -42.68
CA SER A 37 -37.80 -5.67 -42.89
C SER A 37 -37.15 -4.29 -42.85
N ALA A 38 -36.20 -4.10 -41.94
CA ALA A 38 -35.40 -2.89 -41.85
C ALA A 38 -34.57 -2.71 -43.13
N LYS A 39 -34.70 -1.56 -43.79
CA LYS A 39 -33.75 -1.13 -44.82
C LYS A 39 -32.38 -0.92 -44.16
N LYS A 40 -31.33 -1.53 -44.72
CA LYS A 40 -29.95 -1.27 -44.33
C LYS A 40 -29.65 0.22 -44.39
N HIS A 41 -29.27 0.80 -43.26
CA HIS A 41 -28.52 2.04 -43.23
C HIS A 41 -27.02 1.68 -43.15
N PRO A 42 -26.16 2.22 -44.02
CA PRO A 42 -24.72 2.15 -43.80
C PRO A 42 -24.39 2.85 -42.48
N LEU A 43 -23.57 2.20 -41.65
CA LEU A 43 -22.92 2.85 -40.51
C LEU A 43 -21.97 3.90 -41.08
N ASN A 44 -22.44 5.14 -41.07
CA ASN A 44 -21.67 6.32 -41.42
C ASN A 44 -21.10 6.90 -40.11
N VAL A 45 -20.45 6.05 -39.32
CA VAL A 45 -19.72 6.51 -38.13
C VAL A 45 -18.45 7.17 -38.67
N LYS A 46 -18.37 8.49 -38.51
CA LYS A 46 -17.15 9.22 -38.83
C LYS A 46 -16.09 8.78 -37.84
N ASP A 47 -14.90 8.46 -38.36
CA ASP A 47 -13.63 8.50 -37.63
C ASP A 47 -13.64 9.74 -36.74
N GLU A 48 -13.85 9.55 -35.44
CA GLU A 48 -14.09 10.64 -34.49
C GLU A 48 -12.81 11.40 -34.25
N VAL A 49 -11.65 10.79 -34.43
CA VAL A 49 -10.38 11.49 -34.29
C VAL A 49 -9.97 12.24 -35.58
N ALA A 50 -10.43 11.82 -36.79
CA ALA A 50 -10.43 12.66 -37.99
C ALA A 50 -11.50 13.75 -37.93
N GLY A 51 -12.63 13.46 -37.29
CA GLY A 51 -13.73 14.39 -37.07
C GLY A 51 -13.41 15.45 -36.02
N ASN A 52 -12.53 15.11 -35.06
CA ASN A 52 -12.09 15.91 -33.94
C ASN A 52 -10.60 16.27 -34.02
N GLU A 53 -10.09 16.50 -35.24
CA GLU A 53 -8.80 17.20 -35.39
C GLU A 53 -8.85 18.55 -34.61
N TRP A 54 -8.10 18.66 -33.51
CA TRP A 54 -7.70 19.92 -32.89
C TRP A 54 -6.99 20.79 -33.93
N HIS A 55 -7.77 21.67 -34.55
CA HIS A 55 -7.32 22.59 -35.59
C HIS A 55 -6.54 23.81 -35.05
N GLY A 56 -5.77 23.65 -33.97
CA GLY A 56 -5.14 24.75 -33.25
C GLY A 56 -6.16 25.61 -32.49
N THR A 57 -5.67 26.54 -31.67
CA THR A 57 -6.53 27.46 -30.92
C THR A 57 -7.27 28.39 -31.88
N LYS A 58 -8.59 28.14 -32.07
CA LYS A 58 -9.51 29.25 -32.35
C LYS A 58 -9.27 30.28 -31.25
N LYS A 59 -8.97 31.52 -31.63
CA LYS A 59 -8.80 32.65 -30.70
C LYS A 59 -9.95 32.59 -29.68
N ALA A 60 -9.64 32.44 -28.39
CA ALA A 60 -10.63 32.19 -27.33
C ALA A 60 -11.83 33.13 -27.49
N ALA A 61 -13.00 32.57 -27.78
CA ALA A 61 -14.23 33.29 -28.01
C ALA A 61 -14.86 33.61 -26.66
N TRP A 62 -14.29 34.60 -25.98
CA TRP A 62 -14.84 35.12 -24.74
C TRP A 62 -16.28 35.60 -24.93
N PRO A 63 -17.20 35.29 -24.00
CA PRO A 63 -18.57 35.75 -24.09
C PRO A 63 -18.63 37.28 -24.07
N LYS A 64 -19.52 37.83 -24.91
CA LYS A 64 -19.83 39.25 -24.91
C LYS A 64 -20.72 39.58 -23.71
N ALA A 65 -20.68 40.82 -23.25
CA ALA A 65 -21.63 41.29 -22.27
C ALA A 65 -23.06 41.15 -22.82
N ALA A 66 -23.94 40.52 -22.06
CA ALA A 66 -25.32 40.26 -22.44
C ALA A 66 -26.17 40.15 -21.18
N LEU A 67 -27.43 40.58 -21.28
CA LEU A 67 -28.44 40.58 -20.22
C LEU A 67 -29.68 39.90 -20.77
N THR A 68 -30.28 38.97 -20.02
CA THR A 68 -31.44 38.22 -20.49
C THR A 68 -32.29 37.69 -19.34
N ASP A 69 -33.59 37.57 -19.59
CA ASP A 69 -34.55 37.00 -18.64
C ASP A 69 -34.89 35.57 -19.03
N VAL A 70 -34.82 34.67 -18.06
CA VAL A 70 -35.10 33.25 -18.24
C VAL A 70 -36.20 32.82 -17.30
N ARG A 71 -37.36 32.45 -17.85
CA ARG A 71 -38.40 31.78 -17.07
C ARG A 71 -38.20 30.27 -17.11
N LEU A 72 -38.29 29.66 -15.93
CA LEU A 72 -38.15 28.22 -15.77
C LEU A 72 -39.52 27.54 -15.84
N PRO A 73 -39.62 26.33 -16.39
CA PRO A 73 -40.88 25.61 -16.44
C PRO A 73 -41.47 25.37 -15.05
N ALA A 74 -42.78 25.56 -14.90
CA ALA A 74 -43.49 25.38 -13.63
C ALA A 74 -43.49 23.92 -13.12
N LYS A 75 -43.25 22.95 -14.01
CA LYS A 75 -43.12 21.51 -13.71
C LYS A 75 -41.89 20.93 -14.41
N GLY A 76 -41.13 20.10 -13.71
CA GLY A 76 -39.92 19.45 -14.19
C GLY A 76 -38.62 20.22 -13.88
N ARG A 77 -37.48 19.57 -14.12
CA ARG A 77 -36.13 20.13 -13.95
C ARG A 77 -35.47 20.28 -15.32
N SER A 78 -36.15 20.91 -16.27
CA SER A 78 -35.56 21.21 -17.57
C SER A 78 -34.70 22.46 -17.47
N ALA A 79 -33.49 22.40 -18.03
CA ALA A 79 -32.59 23.52 -18.08
C ALA A 79 -32.94 24.46 -19.25
N VAL A 80 -32.73 25.76 -19.06
CA VAL A 80 -33.09 26.81 -20.03
C VAL A 80 -31.89 27.73 -20.21
N ARG A 81 -31.41 27.86 -21.45
CA ARG A 81 -30.26 28.70 -21.79
C ARG A 81 -30.63 30.18 -21.71
N ALA A 82 -29.81 30.97 -21.04
CA ALA A 82 -29.88 32.42 -21.04
C ALA A 82 -29.43 32.94 -22.43
N GLY A 83 -30.40 33.34 -23.25
CA GLY A 83 -30.18 33.76 -24.64
C GLY A 83 -29.08 34.81 -24.78
N GLY A 84 -28.11 34.55 -25.67
CA GLY A 84 -26.95 35.42 -25.91
C GLY A 84 -25.79 35.23 -24.92
N THR A 85 -25.86 34.27 -24.01
CA THR A 85 -24.82 33.98 -22.99
C THR A 85 -24.37 32.51 -23.02
N PRO A 86 -23.20 32.16 -22.46
CA PRO A 86 -22.79 30.79 -22.18
C PRO A 86 -23.50 30.16 -20.96
N ILE A 87 -24.46 30.85 -20.35
CA ILE A 87 -25.07 30.42 -19.09
C ILE A 87 -26.37 29.67 -19.38
N GLU A 88 -26.55 28.56 -18.70
CA GLU A 88 -27.79 27.81 -18.64
C GLU A 88 -28.23 27.69 -17.19
N VAL A 89 -29.54 27.80 -16.96
CA VAL A 89 -30.13 27.81 -15.62
C VAL A 89 -31.25 26.79 -15.52
N ARG A 90 -31.38 26.17 -14.35
CA ARG A 90 -32.40 25.17 -14.04
C ARG A 90 -32.85 25.30 -12.60
N ARG A 91 -34.08 24.89 -12.31
CA ARG A 91 -34.59 24.82 -10.93
C ARG A 91 -33.78 23.79 -10.10
N GLY A 92 -33.29 24.22 -8.94
CA GLY A 92 -32.57 23.38 -7.99
C GLY A 92 -33.43 22.27 -7.37
N ALA A 93 -32.80 21.37 -6.60
CA ALA A 93 -33.47 20.18 -6.06
C ALA A 93 -34.43 20.50 -4.89
N LYS A 94 -34.21 21.61 -4.20
CA LYS A 94 -35.09 22.19 -3.17
C LYS A 94 -35.90 23.34 -3.79
N ALA A 95 -36.90 23.88 -3.10
CA ALA A 95 -37.74 24.99 -3.59
C ALA A 95 -36.88 26.03 -4.35
N GLY A 96 -37.09 26.13 -5.67
CA GLY A 96 -36.21 26.84 -6.59
C GLY A 96 -36.96 27.94 -7.33
N ALA A 97 -36.24 28.99 -7.73
CA ALA A 97 -36.83 30.17 -8.36
C ALA A 97 -37.63 29.83 -9.64
N ASP A 98 -38.73 30.54 -9.88
CA ASP A 98 -39.57 30.39 -11.08
C ASP A 98 -38.94 31.02 -12.35
N GLY A 99 -37.88 31.80 -12.18
CA GLY A 99 -37.07 32.34 -13.25
C GLY A 99 -35.91 33.17 -12.73
N ALA A 100 -34.93 33.43 -13.60
CA ALA A 100 -33.77 34.24 -13.28
C ALA A 100 -33.41 35.19 -14.42
N ARG A 101 -33.04 36.42 -14.08
CA ARG A 101 -32.30 37.33 -14.94
C ARG A 101 -30.83 36.98 -14.86
N VAL A 102 -30.17 36.86 -16.00
CA VAL A 102 -28.74 36.54 -16.11
C VAL A 102 -28.02 37.65 -16.86
N GLN A 103 -26.90 38.11 -16.32
CA GLN A 103 -26.01 39.06 -16.98
C GLN A 103 -24.58 38.54 -17.03
N VAL A 104 -24.02 38.35 -18.22
CA VAL A 104 -22.58 38.10 -18.38
C VAL A 104 -21.85 39.42 -18.53
N LEU A 105 -20.72 39.59 -17.84
CA LEU A 105 -19.89 40.78 -17.92
C LEU A 105 -18.85 40.64 -19.06
N ASP A 106 -18.39 41.77 -19.59
CA ASP A 106 -17.31 41.75 -20.58
C ASP A 106 -15.95 41.36 -19.95
N ARG A 107 -15.00 40.97 -20.80
CA ARG A 107 -13.66 40.56 -20.34
C ARG A 107 -12.90 41.67 -19.60
N LYS A 108 -13.17 42.95 -19.92
CA LYS A 108 -12.52 44.09 -19.25
C LYS A 108 -13.03 44.23 -17.81
N ALA A 109 -14.31 43.97 -17.56
CA ALA A 109 -14.90 43.90 -16.24
C ALA A 109 -14.38 42.68 -15.47
N ALA A 110 -14.33 41.49 -16.07
CA ALA A 110 -13.74 40.30 -15.44
C ALA A 110 -12.28 40.51 -15.01
N ALA A 111 -11.45 41.11 -15.87
CA ALA A 111 -10.06 41.44 -15.55
C ALA A 111 -9.95 42.50 -14.43
N LYS A 112 -10.83 43.51 -14.40
CA LYS A 112 -10.90 44.48 -13.29
C LYS A 112 -11.30 43.84 -11.95
N LEU A 113 -12.01 42.72 -12.00
CA LEU A 113 -12.40 41.91 -10.85
C LEU A 113 -11.33 40.86 -10.47
N GLY A 114 -10.20 40.82 -11.16
CA GLY A 114 -9.13 39.86 -10.88
C GLY A 114 -9.48 38.42 -11.26
N VAL A 115 -10.48 38.22 -12.12
CA VAL A 115 -10.93 36.88 -12.55
C VAL A 115 -10.33 36.54 -13.90
N ASP A 116 -9.55 35.46 -13.94
CA ASP A 116 -9.00 34.86 -15.15
C ASP A 116 -9.95 33.79 -15.72
N GLY A 117 -11.13 34.27 -16.10
CA GLY A 117 -12.25 33.46 -16.57
C GLY A 117 -13.49 34.30 -16.89
N VAL A 118 -14.68 33.71 -16.77
CA VAL A 118 -15.97 34.38 -17.05
C VAL A 118 -16.61 34.85 -15.74
N VAL A 119 -17.09 36.10 -15.72
CA VAL A 119 -17.89 36.64 -14.61
C VAL A 119 -19.31 36.89 -15.08
N PHE A 120 -20.30 36.47 -14.29
CA PHE A 120 -21.70 36.67 -14.58
C PHE A 120 -22.52 36.85 -13.30
N ALA A 121 -23.67 37.49 -13.44
CA ALA A 121 -24.58 37.83 -12.36
C ALA A 121 -25.94 37.18 -12.59
N VAL A 122 -26.58 36.74 -11.51
CA VAL A 122 -27.89 36.08 -11.54
C VAL A 122 -28.80 36.68 -10.48
N HIS A 123 -30.07 36.93 -10.83
CA HIS A 123 -31.07 37.55 -9.94
C HIS A 123 -32.45 36.91 -10.20
N PRO A 124 -33.29 36.67 -9.17
CA PRO A 124 -34.61 36.05 -9.35
C PRO A 124 -35.62 36.98 -10.05
N LEU A 125 -36.44 36.46 -10.97
CA LEU A 125 -37.39 37.30 -11.73
C LEU A 125 -38.64 37.74 -10.94
N ASP A 126 -39.19 36.88 -10.10
CA ASP A 126 -40.54 37.04 -9.53
C ASP A 126 -40.57 37.20 -8.00
N GLY A 127 -39.43 37.51 -7.35
CA GLY A 127 -39.40 37.73 -5.90
C GLY A 127 -38.87 36.57 -5.06
N ASP A 128 -38.98 35.34 -5.55
CA ASP A 128 -38.83 34.14 -4.72
C ASP A 128 -37.38 33.74 -4.39
N ARG A 129 -37.15 33.37 -3.13
CA ARG A 129 -35.92 32.69 -2.67
C ARG A 129 -35.85 31.26 -3.21
N GLY A 130 -34.66 30.78 -3.58
CA GLY A 130 -34.52 29.37 -3.95
C GLY A 130 -33.18 28.97 -4.56
N ASP A 131 -33.01 27.65 -4.71
CA ASP A 131 -31.84 27.06 -5.36
C ASP A 131 -31.99 27.14 -6.89
N LEU A 132 -30.94 27.60 -7.56
CA LEU A 132 -30.81 27.64 -9.02
C LEU A 132 -29.56 26.86 -9.43
N ASP A 133 -29.72 25.79 -10.19
CA ASP A 133 -28.59 25.12 -10.83
C ASP A 133 -28.13 25.98 -12.01
N VAL A 134 -26.83 26.32 -12.02
CA VAL A 134 -26.21 27.12 -13.07
C VAL A 134 -25.15 26.27 -13.76
N LYS A 135 -25.14 26.29 -15.10
CA LYS A 135 -24.16 25.65 -15.95
C LYS A 135 -23.52 26.69 -16.87
N VAL A 136 -22.18 26.67 -16.97
CA VAL A 136 -21.40 27.54 -17.85
C VAL A 136 -20.78 26.70 -18.94
N ASP A 137 -21.16 26.99 -20.18
CA ASP A 137 -20.55 26.43 -21.40
C ASP A 137 -19.24 27.19 -21.70
N TYR A 138 -18.11 26.52 -21.47
CA TYR A 138 -16.79 27.06 -21.73
C TYR A 138 -16.15 26.55 -23.02
N SER A 139 -16.87 25.77 -23.84
CA SER A 139 -16.37 25.19 -25.09
C SER A 139 -15.69 26.23 -26.01
N GLY A 140 -16.23 27.46 -26.07
CA GLY A 140 -15.70 28.56 -26.87
C GLY A 140 -14.40 29.21 -26.36
N PHE A 141 -14.03 28.99 -25.09
CA PHE A 141 -12.84 29.58 -24.46
C PHE A 141 -12.02 28.60 -23.62
N ARG A 142 -12.28 27.29 -23.74
CA ARG A 142 -11.64 26.20 -22.97
C ARG A 142 -10.11 26.18 -23.05
N GLN A 143 -9.54 26.68 -24.14
CA GLN A 143 -8.08 26.71 -24.37
C GLN A 143 -7.44 28.06 -24.03
N ALA A 144 -8.12 28.94 -23.27
CA ALA A 144 -7.68 30.32 -23.12
C ALA A 144 -6.39 30.51 -22.31
N TYR A 145 -6.05 29.58 -21.40
CA TYR A 145 -4.91 29.72 -20.49
C TYR A 145 -3.92 28.55 -20.48
N GLY A 146 -4.23 27.46 -21.18
CA GLY A 146 -3.33 26.31 -21.25
C GLY A 146 -3.18 25.54 -19.94
N GLY A 147 -2.25 24.57 -19.90
CA GLY A 147 -1.96 23.76 -18.69
C GLY A 147 -3.22 23.19 -18.06
N ASP A 148 -4.07 22.62 -18.91
CA ASP A 148 -5.39 22.07 -18.62
C ASP A 148 -6.30 22.95 -17.76
N TRP A 149 -6.19 24.28 -17.95
CA TRP A 149 -7.03 25.26 -17.25
C TRP A 149 -8.54 24.93 -17.30
N ALA A 150 -9.02 24.40 -18.43
CA ALA A 150 -10.41 23.97 -18.56
C ALA A 150 -10.77 22.78 -17.66
N SER A 151 -9.90 21.77 -17.52
CA SER A 151 -10.15 20.62 -16.64
C SER A 151 -10.17 21.01 -15.16
N ARG A 152 -9.60 22.19 -14.85
CA ARG A 152 -9.55 22.75 -13.50
C ARG A 152 -10.67 23.75 -13.19
N LEU A 153 -11.56 24.09 -14.13
CA LEU A 153 -12.60 25.11 -13.93
C LEU A 153 -13.60 24.75 -12.81
N ALA A 154 -13.81 25.69 -11.89
CA ALA A 154 -14.84 25.65 -10.86
C ALA A 154 -15.64 26.97 -10.82
N LEU A 155 -16.90 26.92 -10.35
CA LEU A 155 -17.71 28.10 -10.09
C LEU A 155 -17.45 28.66 -8.70
N ARG A 156 -17.23 29.97 -8.62
CA ARG A 156 -17.05 30.73 -7.37
C ARG A 156 -18.09 31.83 -7.27
N GLN A 157 -18.70 32.00 -6.11
CA GLN A 157 -19.57 33.11 -5.80
C GLN A 157 -18.76 34.30 -5.28
N LEU A 158 -18.73 35.39 -6.04
CA LEU A 158 -18.04 36.63 -5.68
C LEU A 158 -18.89 37.48 -4.72
N PRO A 159 -18.29 38.13 -3.71
CA PRO A 159 -19.02 39.05 -2.84
C PRO A 159 -19.43 40.32 -3.59
N ALA A 160 -20.59 40.91 -3.24
CA ALA A 160 -21.09 42.14 -3.87
C ALA A 160 -20.08 43.31 -3.81
N CYS A 161 -19.23 43.32 -2.77
CA CYS A 161 -18.19 44.32 -2.60
C CYS A 161 -17.11 44.28 -3.71
N ALA A 162 -16.96 43.16 -4.42
CA ALA A 162 -16.07 43.02 -5.58
C ALA A 162 -16.42 44.03 -6.69
N LEU A 163 -17.70 44.44 -6.80
CA LEU A 163 -18.15 45.44 -7.77
C LEU A 163 -18.03 46.85 -7.21
N THR A 164 -18.61 47.13 -6.04
CA THR A 164 -18.85 48.50 -5.57
C THR A 164 -17.70 49.10 -4.77
N GLY A 165 -16.83 48.32 -4.13
CA GLY A 165 -15.94 48.88 -3.12
C GLY A 165 -16.73 49.63 -2.03
N ALA A 166 -17.36 48.86 -1.14
CA ALA A 166 -18.16 49.26 0.03
C ALA A 166 -19.67 49.49 -0.20
N GLU A 167 -20.47 48.59 0.36
CA GLU A 167 -21.72 48.96 1.03
C GLU A 167 -21.73 48.34 2.44
N ALA A 168 -20.90 48.89 3.34
CA ALA A 168 -21.13 48.83 4.78
C ALA A 168 -20.23 49.86 5.50
N SER A 169 -20.82 51.02 5.82
CA SER A 169 -20.30 52.10 6.67
C SER A 169 -19.25 53.06 6.08
N ALA A 170 -19.65 54.33 5.98
CA ALA A 170 -18.87 55.46 5.48
C ALA A 170 -17.70 55.91 6.40
N LYS A 171 -17.07 55.00 7.15
CA LYS A 171 -15.99 55.35 8.12
C LYS A 171 -14.63 54.68 7.90
N GLU A 172 -14.50 53.68 7.04
CA GLU A 172 -13.21 53.03 6.74
C GLU A 172 -12.87 53.13 5.24
N LYS A 173 -11.69 53.69 4.91
CA LYS A 173 -11.16 53.77 3.54
C LYS A 173 -10.69 52.39 3.06
N LYS A 174 -11.61 51.48 2.73
CA LYS A 174 -11.31 50.20 2.05
C LYS A 174 -11.50 50.35 0.53
N THR A 175 -10.71 49.63 -0.26
CA THR A 175 -10.75 49.61 -1.73
C THR A 175 -11.25 48.25 -2.24
N ALA A 176 -11.58 48.08 -3.53
CA ALA A 176 -11.97 46.76 -4.06
C ALA A 176 -10.92 45.67 -3.78
N LYS A 177 -9.64 46.07 -3.60
CA LYS A 177 -8.51 45.20 -3.21
C LYS A 177 -8.73 44.46 -1.88
N ASP A 178 -9.67 44.91 -1.05
CA ASP A 178 -10.01 44.31 0.24
C ASP A 178 -11.18 43.29 0.15
N CYS A 179 -11.70 43.01 -1.05
CA CYS A 179 -12.73 42.00 -1.31
C CYS A 179 -12.10 40.70 -1.76
N GLY A 180 -12.27 39.63 -0.97
CA GLY A 180 -11.64 38.33 -1.24
C GLY A 180 -12.15 37.62 -2.51
N PRO A 181 -11.52 36.50 -2.91
CA PRO A 181 -11.65 35.89 -4.25
C PRO A 181 -12.97 35.17 -4.53
N GLY A 182 -13.99 35.37 -3.69
CA GLY A 182 -15.26 34.62 -3.71
C GLY A 182 -15.18 33.26 -3.02
N THR A 183 -16.34 32.68 -2.75
CA THR A 183 -16.51 31.35 -2.15
C THR A 183 -16.65 30.33 -3.27
N GLU A 184 -15.80 29.31 -3.30
CA GLU A 184 -15.91 28.22 -4.27
C GLU A 184 -17.17 27.39 -4.01
N LEU A 185 -17.93 27.12 -5.06
CA LEU A 185 -19.14 26.31 -5.02
C LEU A 185 -18.77 24.87 -5.33
N LYS A 186 -19.51 23.91 -4.77
CA LYS A 186 -19.40 22.51 -5.15
C LYS A 186 -19.75 22.39 -6.63
N SER A 187 -18.71 22.29 -7.45
CA SER A 187 -18.80 22.37 -8.90
C SER A 187 -18.60 20.98 -9.51
N VAL A 188 -19.34 20.69 -10.56
CA VAL A 188 -19.11 19.53 -11.43
C VAL A 188 -18.56 20.09 -12.74
N ASN A 189 -17.32 19.74 -13.05
CA ASN A 189 -16.67 20.11 -14.29
C ASN A 189 -16.71 18.91 -15.24
N ASP A 190 -17.42 19.08 -16.34
CA ASP A 190 -17.54 18.09 -17.41
C ASP A 190 -16.65 18.57 -18.57
N ALA A 191 -15.44 17.99 -18.65
CA ALA A 191 -14.43 18.35 -19.63
C ALA A 191 -14.84 18.00 -21.06
N ASP A 192 -15.65 16.95 -21.21
CA ASP A 192 -16.12 16.44 -22.50
C ASP A 192 -17.22 17.33 -23.08
N GLU A 193 -18.22 17.67 -22.26
CA GLU A 193 -19.25 18.65 -22.63
C GLU A 193 -18.71 20.10 -22.64
N GLY A 194 -17.51 20.32 -22.08
CA GLY A 194 -16.88 21.63 -21.97
C GLY A 194 -17.69 22.57 -21.08
N THR A 195 -18.21 22.06 -19.96
CA THR A 195 -19.10 22.81 -19.08
C THR A 195 -18.73 22.68 -17.60
N VAL A 196 -19.01 23.73 -16.82
CA VAL A 196 -18.89 23.68 -15.35
C VAL A 196 -20.21 24.09 -14.74
N SER A 197 -20.70 23.32 -13.77
CA SER A 197 -22.01 23.54 -13.14
C SER A 197 -21.94 23.55 -11.62
N ALA A 198 -22.83 24.31 -10.99
CA ALA A 198 -23.00 24.34 -9.54
C ALA A 198 -24.41 24.83 -9.17
N THR A 199 -24.90 24.43 -8.00
CA THR A 199 -26.14 24.98 -7.44
C THR A 199 -25.84 26.28 -6.70
N VAL A 200 -26.61 27.33 -7.00
CA VAL A 200 -26.48 28.69 -6.47
C VAL A 200 -27.74 29.04 -5.69
N LYS A 201 -27.60 29.60 -4.48
CA LYS A 201 -28.74 30.07 -3.68
C LYS A 201 -29.07 31.51 -4.02
N LEU A 202 -30.28 31.75 -4.54
CA LEU A 202 -30.78 33.10 -4.80
C LEU A 202 -31.52 33.64 -3.57
N PRO A 203 -31.23 34.88 -3.13
CA PRO A 203 -31.97 35.55 -2.05
C PRO A 203 -33.33 36.05 -2.56
N GLU A 204 -34.29 36.20 -1.64
CA GLU A 204 -35.57 36.89 -1.92
C GLU A 204 -35.29 38.35 -2.29
N SER A 205 -35.81 38.82 -3.43
CA SER A 205 -35.53 40.18 -3.92
C SER A 205 -36.59 40.65 -4.90
N GLU A 206 -37.00 41.93 -4.83
CA GLU A 206 -38.01 42.51 -5.72
C GLU A 206 -37.65 42.33 -7.20
N ALA A 207 -38.68 42.04 -8.01
CA ALA A 207 -38.55 41.84 -9.46
C ALA A 207 -37.80 43.01 -10.13
N PRO A 208 -36.72 42.74 -10.89
CA PRO A 208 -35.92 43.80 -11.48
C PRO A 208 -36.68 44.45 -12.66
N SER A 209 -36.71 45.78 -12.73
CA SER A 209 -37.37 46.51 -13.84
C SER A 209 -36.84 46.03 -15.21
N ALA A 210 -37.74 45.83 -16.18
CA ALA A 210 -37.47 45.13 -17.46
C ALA A 210 -36.20 45.56 -18.22
N ASP A 211 -35.77 46.82 -18.11
CA ASP A 211 -34.63 47.37 -18.86
C ASP A 211 -33.35 47.62 -18.02
N ARG A 212 -33.31 47.19 -16.76
CA ARG A 212 -32.17 47.47 -15.87
C ARG A 212 -31.17 46.31 -15.83
N ALA A 213 -29.91 46.62 -16.14
CA ALA A 213 -28.78 45.71 -15.96
C ALA A 213 -28.59 45.35 -14.48
N LEU A 214 -28.32 44.08 -14.21
CA LEU A 214 -28.02 43.57 -12.86
C LEU A 214 -26.72 44.14 -12.32
N VAL A 215 -25.75 44.38 -13.21
CA VAL A 215 -24.46 45.01 -12.98
C VAL A 215 -24.30 46.13 -13.99
N SER A 216 -24.16 47.36 -13.54
CA SER A 216 -24.11 48.54 -14.41
C SER A 216 -23.00 49.50 -14.00
N SER A 217 -22.66 50.44 -14.89
CA SER A 217 -21.78 51.55 -14.54
C SER A 217 -22.41 52.41 -13.44
N GLU A 218 -21.69 52.61 -12.34
CA GLU A 218 -22.13 53.42 -11.21
C GLU A 218 -22.38 54.90 -11.61
N PRO A 219 -23.51 55.52 -11.23
CA PRO A 219 -23.69 56.97 -11.34
C PRO A 219 -22.59 57.72 -10.59
N SER A 220 -22.15 58.88 -11.11
CA SER A 220 -20.99 59.66 -10.64
C SER A 220 -21.03 60.13 -9.16
N LYS A 221 -22.05 59.76 -8.38
CA LYS A 221 -22.24 60.12 -6.96
C LYS A 221 -21.88 59.00 -5.97
N VAL A 222 -21.55 57.79 -6.43
CA VAL A 222 -21.08 56.67 -5.58
C VAL A 222 -19.65 56.31 -5.96
N ARG A 223 -18.78 56.06 -4.98
CA ARG A 223 -17.37 55.70 -5.23
C ARG A 223 -17.26 54.18 -5.47
N SER A 224 -17.29 53.76 -6.73
CA SER A 224 -16.90 52.40 -7.12
C SER A 224 -15.48 52.33 -7.68
N VAL A 225 -14.69 51.38 -7.16
CA VAL A 225 -13.29 51.16 -7.58
C VAL A 225 -13.22 50.49 -8.95
N THR A 226 -14.19 49.63 -9.28
CA THR A 226 -14.29 49.00 -10.61
C THR A 226 -15.05 49.88 -11.61
N GLY A 227 -15.86 50.83 -11.09
CA GLY A 227 -16.84 51.63 -11.83
C GLY A 227 -18.18 50.91 -12.03
N LEU A 228 -18.39 49.77 -11.37
CA LEU A 228 -19.58 48.93 -11.49
C LEU A 228 -20.33 48.81 -10.14
N SER A 229 -21.64 48.57 -10.19
CA SER A 229 -22.44 48.12 -9.04
C SER A 229 -23.50 47.11 -9.43
N ALA A 230 -23.89 46.26 -8.49
CA ALA A 230 -24.97 45.31 -8.66
C ALA A 230 -26.28 45.79 -8.04
N THR A 231 -27.41 45.42 -8.62
CA THR A 231 -28.73 45.59 -8.00
C THR A 231 -28.89 44.68 -6.78
N ASN A 232 -29.69 45.11 -5.81
CA ASN A 232 -29.88 44.38 -4.55
C ASN A 232 -30.49 42.97 -4.81
N GLY A 233 -29.97 41.95 -4.11
CA GLY A 233 -30.36 40.55 -4.32
C GLY A 233 -29.73 39.85 -5.53
N THR A 234 -28.74 40.46 -6.18
CA THR A 234 -27.97 39.83 -7.28
C THR A 234 -26.85 38.96 -6.71
N VAL A 235 -26.71 37.74 -7.22
CA VAL A 235 -25.58 36.85 -6.94
C VAL A 235 -24.55 36.97 -8.06
N LEU A 236 -23.31 37.30 -7.72
CA LEU A 236 -22.19 37.39 -8.67
C LEU A 236 -21.38 36.10 -8.66
N LEU A 237 -21.06 35.56 -9.82
CA LEU A 237 -20.40 34.27 -10.00
C LEU A 237 -19.21 34.41 -10.96
N ALA A 238 -18.20 33.56 -10.79
CA ALA A 238 -17.02 33.46 -11.63
C ALA A 238 -16.69 32.00 -11.95
N ALA A 239 -16.38 31.69 -13.21
CA ALA A 239 -15.78 30.41 -13.59
C ALA A 239 -14.26 30.59 -13.72
N THR A 240 -13.47 29.92 -12.86
CA THR A 240 -12.00 30.04 -12.81
C THR A 240 -11.34 28.72 -12.43
N ALA A 241 -10.08 28.50 -12.81
CA ALA A 241 -9.36 27.25 -12.54
C ALA A 241 -8.93 27.08 -11.07
N SER A 242 -9.01 25.84 -10.57
CA SER A 242 -8.53 25.38 -9.27
C SER A 242 -7.09 24.82 -9.34
N ALA A 243 -6.52 24.47 -8.18
CA ALA A 243 -5.12 24.04 -8.07
C ALA A 243 -4.86 22.63 -8.66
N SER A 244 -5.90 21.80 -8.75
CA SER A 244 -5.86 20.44 -9.27
C SER A 244 -6.85 20.22 -10.42
N GLY A 245 -6.56 19.24 -11.27
CA GLY A 245 -7.44 18.70 -12.30
C GLY A 245 -6.97 17.32 -12.75
N ALA A 246 -7.65 16.73 -13.72
CA ALA A 246 -7.41 15.36 -14.20
C ALA A 246 -5.98 15.08 -14.72
N SER A 247 -5.17 16.11 -14.93
CA SER A 247 -3.84 16.06 -15.52
C SER A 247 -2.73 16.64 -14.63
N GLY A 248 -3.03 16.88 -13.35
CA GLY A 248 -2.03 17.25 -12.35
C GLY A 248 -2.61 17.99 -11.15
N ASP A 249 -1.92 17.85 -10.01
CA ASP A 249 -2.24 18.55 -8.76
C ASP A 249 -1.10 19.49 -8.35
N PHE A 250 -1.40 20.79 -8.25
CA PHE A 250 -0.49 21.83 -7.74
C PHE A 250 -0.94 22.36 -6.36
N GLY A 251 -1.84 21.63 -5.71
CA GLY A 251 -2.34 21.84 -4.37
C GLY A 251 -1.37 21.42 -3.28
N ALA A 252 -1.81 21.53 -2.04
CA ALA A 252 -1.02 21.11 -0.90
C ALA A 252 -0.96 19.58 -0.83
N THR A 253 0.22 19.03 -0.58
CA THR A 253 0.39 17.60 -0.29
C THR A 253 -0.26 17.27 1.05
N SER A 254 -1.15 16.28 1.08
CA SER A 254 -1.77 15.84 2.33
C SER A 254 -0.71 15.25 3.28
N LEU A 255 -0.84 15.52 4.58
CA LEU A 255 -0.03 14.84 5.58
C LEU A 255 -0.69 13.48 5.89
N ALA A 256 0.07 12.40 5.76
CA ALA A 256 -0.38 11.04 6.02
C ALA A 256 0.50 10.37 7.10
N PRO A 257 -0.03 9.40 7.86
CA PRO A 257 0.77 8.60 8.77
C PRO A 257 1.87 7.82 8.04
N SER A 258 3.06 7.73 8.62
CA SER A 258 4.22 7.00 8.07
C SER A 258 4.21 5.48 8.34
N SER A 259 3.18 4.96 9.01
CA SER A 259 3.13 3.56 9.42
C SER A 259 1.71 3.02 9.47
N ASN A 260 1.62 1.69 9.39
CA ASN A 260 0.39 0.93 9.58
C ASN A 260 0.56 -0.08 10.73
N TRP A 261 -0.55 -0.57 11.26
CA TRP A 261 -0.55 -1.55 12.34
C TRP A 261 -1.76 -2.47 12.27
N SER A 262 -1.63 -3.67 12.86
CA SER A 262 -2.74 -4.60 13.01
C SER A 262 -2.71 -5.30 14.37
N ALA A 263 -3.90 -5.63 14.89
CA ALA A 263 -4.08 -6.44 16.08
C ALA A 263 -5.45 -7.14 16.02
N GLY A 264 -5.65 -8.17 16.87
CA GLY A 264 -6.93 -8.87 16.95
C GLY A 264 -7.15 -9.97 15.90
N GLY A 265 -6.12 -10.36 15.14
CA GLY A 265 -6.20 -11.54 14.28
C GLY A 265 -6.21 -12.86 15.07
N SER A 266 -6.40 -13.98 14.38
CA SER A 266 -6.44 -15.33 14.99
C SER A 266 -5.21 -15.67 15.86
N ASN A 267 -4.05 -15.05 15.60
CA ASN A 267 -2.83 -15.25 16.40
C ASN A 267 -2.69 -14.31 17.61
N GLY A 268 -3.54 -13.27 17.71
CA GLY A 268 -3.55 -12.31 18.81
C GLY A 268 -2.32 -11.40 18.95
N GLY A 269 -1.41 -11.40 17.98
CA GLY A 269 -0.24 -10.53 17.95
C GLY A 269 -0.55 -9.08 17.60
N PHE A 270 0.31 -8.17 18.10
CA PHE A 270 0.50 -6.83 17.54
C PHE A 270 1.52 -6.89 16.40
N THR A 271 1.18 -6.31 15.25
CA THR A 271 2.11 -6.01 14.17
C THR A 271 2.12 -4.52 13.84
N TRP A 272 3.27 -4.01 13.41
CA TRP A 272 3.46 -2.62 12.97
C TRP A 272 4.44 -2.61 11.80
N SER A 273 4.14 -1.84 10.74
CA SER A 273 5.03 -1.68 9.58
C SER A 273 5.33 -0.22 9.34
N TYR A 274 6.59 0.07 9.00
CA TYR A 274 7.04 1.37 8.51
C TYR A 274 7.72 1.17 7.17
N ASP A 275 7.08 1.66 6.13
CA ASP A 275 7.52 1.48 4.76
C ASP A 275 8.63 2.48 4.42
N LEU A 276 9.61 2.04 3.64
CA LEU A 276 10.77 2.84 3.26
C LEU A 276 10.67 3.17 1.77
N ASP A 277 10.21 4.37 1.45
CA ASP A 277 10.05 4.83 0.07
C ASP A 277 11.38 4.74 -0.71
N THR A 278 11.41 3.95 -1.78
CA THR A 278 12.54 3.88 -2.70
C THR A 278 12.28 4.73 -3.94
N PRO A 279 13.29 5.42 -4.49
CA PRO A 279 13.12 6.17 -5.72
C PRO A 279 12.74 5.29 -6.92
N GLU A 280 11.73 5.70 -7.68
CA GLU A 280 11.31 5.02 -8.90
C GLU A 280 12.41 4.99 -9.98
N VAL A 281 12.45 3.90 -10.76
CA VAL A 281 13.40 3.68 -11.86
C VAL A 281 12.66 3.25 -13.14
N PRO A 282 13.27 3.39 -14.33
CA PRO A 282 12.70 2.81 -15.55
C PRO A 282 12.41 1.31 -15.36
N GLY A 283 11.24 0.86 -15.81
CA GLY A 283 10.80 -0.54 -15.71
C GLY A 283 10.12 -0.92 -14.39
N GLY A 284 10.23 -0.10 -13.33
CA GLY A 284 9.55 -0.35 -12.06
C GLY A 284 10.13 -1.47 -11.19
N VAL A 285 11.27 -2.06 -11.58
CA VAL A 285 11.99 -3.05 -10.75
C VAL A 285 12.75 -2.35 -9.64
N GLU A 286 12.10 -2.19 -8.49
CA GLU A 286 12.65 -1.56 -7.28
C GLU A 286 12.52 -2.46 -6.03
N PRO A 287 13.39 -2.27 -5.02
CA PRO A 287 13.34 -3.08 -3.81
C PRO A 287 12.22 -2.62 -2.87
N GLU A 288 11.29 -3.51 -2.55
CA GLU A 288 10.28 -3.29 -1.51
C GLU A 288 10.91 -3.46 -0.11
N LEU A 289 11.05 -2.37 0.65
CA LEU A 289 11.68 -2.37 1.96
C LEU A 289 10.74 -1.82 3.04
N SER A 290 10.59 -2.56 4.13
CA SER A 290 9.84 -2.12 5.32
C SER A 290 10.48 -2.58 6.61
N LEU A 291 10.32 -1.79 7.67
CA LEU A 291 10.66 -2.16 9.04
C LEU A 291 9.41 -2.72 9.71
N GLY A 292 9.35 -4.05 9.83
CA GLY A 292 8.24 -4.75 10.47
C GLY A 292 8.52 -5.07 11.94
N TYR A 293 7.53 -4.89 12.81
CA TYR A 293 7.51 -5.42 14.17
C TYR A 293 6.43 -6.48 14.32
N ASN A 294 6.75 -7.60 14.97
CA ASN A 294 5.77 -8.63 15.35
C ASN A 294 6.03 -9.12 16.77
N SER A 295 5.12 -8.80 17.68
CA SER A 295 5.18 -9.24 19.09
C SER A 295 5.26 -10.76 19.26
N GLN A 296 4.65 -11.54 18.36
CA GLN A 296 4.64 -13.01 18.44
C GLN A 296 5.99 -13.63 18.10
N SER A 297 6.84 -12.91 17.35
CA SER A 297 8.23 -13.35 17.12
C SER A 297 9.06 -13.30 18.41
N VAL A 298 8.73 -12.37 19.32
CA VAL A 298 9.36 -12.28 20.65
C VAL A 298 8.84 -13.39 21.55
N ASP A 299 7.54 -13.65 21.53
CA ASP A 299 6.91 -14.72 22.32
C ASP A 299 7.43 -16.10 21.92
N GLY A 300 7.68 -16.33 20.62
CA GLY A 300 8.23 -17.59 20.11
C GLY A 300 9.69 -17.86 20.50
N ARG A 301 10.41 -16.91 21.11
CA ARG A 301 11.78 -17.14 21.60
C ARG A 301 11.77 -18.02 22.85
N THR A 302 12.42 -19.18 22.76
CA THR A 302 12.58 -20.14 23.85
C THR A 302 14.06 -20.34 24.20
N ALA A 303 14.34 -21.11 25.26
CA ALA A 303 15.71 -21.48 25.62
C ALA A 303 16.45 -22.30 24.54
N ALA A 304 15.71 -22.94 23.62
CA ALA A 304 16.27 -23.71 22.50
C ALA A 304 16.53 -22.89 21.23
N THR A 305 16.20 -21.59 21.22
CA THR A 305 16.34 -20.70 20.05
C THR A 305 17.56 -19.79 20.13
N ASN A 306 18.01 -19.25 18.99
CA ASN A 306 18.98 -18.16 18.99
C ASN A 306 18.32 -16.90 19.55
N ASN A 307 18.78 -16.52 20.74
CA ASN A 307 18.17 -15.49 21.55
C ASN A 307 18.76 -14.09 21.33
N GLN A 308 19.78 -13.94 20.48
CA GLN A 308 20.25 -12.63 20.08
C GLN A 308 19.21 -11.93 19.19
N ALA A 309 18.99 -10.64 19.40
CA ALA A 309 18.18 -9.82 18.49
C ALA A 309 18.91 -9.67 17.14
N ASN A 310 18.16 -9.58 16.03
CA ASN A 310 18.77 -9.26 14.73
C ASN A 310 19.33 -7.83 14.73
N TRP A 311 19.95 -7.42 13.62
CA TRP A 311 20.59 -6.10 13.49
C TRP A 311 19.66 -4.88 13.59
N ILE A 312 18.34 -5.06 13.58
CA ILE A 312 17.34 -4.00 13.78
C ILE A 312 16.89 -3.95 15.24
N GLY A 313 16.61 -5.09 15.85
CA GLY A 313 16.18 -5.16 17.25
C GLY A 313 15.27 -6.34 17.54
N ASP A 314 14.98 -6.57 18.82
CA ASP A 314 14.13 -7.67 19.23
C ASP A 314 12.67 -7.46 18.78
N GLY A 315 12.11 -8.46 18.11
CA GLY A 315 10.78 -8.40 17.50
C GLY A 315 10.67 -7.65 16.17
N TRP A 316 11.78 -7.07 15.69
CA TRP A 316 11.85 -6.35 14.41
C TRP A 316 12.37 -7.23 13.29
N SER A 317 12.03 -6.92 12.04
CA SER A 317 12.55 -7.59 10.84
C SER A 317 12.62 -6.62 9.65
N MET A 318 13.60 -6.86 8.78
CA MET A 318 13.72 -6.27 7.45
C MET A 318 14.55 -7.25 6.64
N GLU A 319 13.90 -8.03 5.78
CA GLU A 319 14.55 -9.11 5.03
C GLU A 319 14.11 -9.00 3.57
N PRO A 320 15.02 -8.68 2.63
CA PRO A 320 14.70 -8.62 1.20
C PRO A 320 14.39 -10.00 0.61
N GLY A 321 14.85 -11.07 1.27
CA GLY A 321 14.56 -12.46 0.94
C GLY A 321 15.77 -13.37 1.10
N TYR A 322 15.52 -14.65 1.38
CA TYR A 322 16.54 -15.69 1.49
C TYR A 322 15.95 -17.09 1.33
N ILE A 323 16.81 -18.07 1.02
CA ILE A 323 16.53 -19.50 1.19
C ILE A 323 17.47 -20.04 2.27
N GLU A 324 16.93 -20.79 3.23
CA GLU A 324 17.69 -21.41 4.31
C GLU A 324 17.56 -22.93 4.28
N ARG A 325 18.65 -23.62 4.63
CA ARG A 325 18.70 -25.07 4.85
C ARG A 325 19.07 -25.36 6.30
N ARG A 326 18.44 -26.39 6.86
CA ARG A 326 18.76 -26.93 8.19
C ARG A 326 19.69 -28.13 8.08
N TYR A 327 20.57 -28.25 9.07
CA TYR A 327 21.48 -29.38 9.26
C TYR A 327 21.26 -29.99 10.65
N ILE A 328 21.52 -31.30 10.79
CA ILE A 328 21.42 -31.99 12.07
C ILE A 328 22.78 -31.96 12.79
N SER A 329 22.81 -32.12 14.11
CA SER A 329 24.08 -32.35 14.80
C SER A 329 24.60 -33.76 14.49
N CYS A 330 25.89 -33.89 14.20
CA CYS A 330 26.53 -35.19 14.00
C CYS A 330 26.43 -36.10 15.23
N SER A 331 26.29 -35.52 16.43
CA SER A 331 26.02 -36.30 17.65
C SER A 331 24.70 -37.05 17.63
N ASP A 332 23.74 -36.57 16.85
CA ASP A 332 22.39 -37.13 16.73
C ASP A 332 22.22 -38.01 15.50
N ASP A 333 23.26 -38.10 14.66
CA ASP A 333 23.24 -38.85 13.40
C ASP A 333 24.37 -39.88 13.28
N VAL A 334 24.63 -40.63 14.36
CA VAL A 334 25.73 -41.61 14.41
C VAL A 334 25.40 -42.98 13.78
N LYS A 335 24.13 -43.21 13.44
CA LYS A 335 23.68 -44.53 12.97
C LYS A 335 24.18 -44.78 11.53
N ASP A 336 24.82 -45.94 11.33
CA ASP A 336 25.35 -46.40 10.04
C ASP A 336 26.34 -45.42 9.38
N GLY A 337 26.95 -44.52 10.18
CA GLY A 337 27.91 -43.51 9.73
C GLY A 337 29.38 -43.93 9.88
N ASN A 338 30.28 -43.20 9.21
CA ASN A 338 31.73 -43.39 9.26
C ASN A 338 32.42 -42.75 10.50
N GLY A 339 31.64 -42.05 11.34
CA GLY A 339 32.04 -41.52 12.65
C GLY A 339 31.12 -42.05 13.75
N THR A 340 31.69 -42.40 14.91
CA THR A 340 30.93 -42.98 16.05
C THR A 340 31.01 -42.15 17.34
N ASP A 341 31.87 -41.13 17.37
CA ASP A 341 32.01 -40.23 18.50
C ASP A 341 30.99 -39.08 18.41
N LYS A 342 30.50 -38.60 19.56
CA LYS A 342 29.64 -37.42 19.63
C LYS A 342 30.46 -36.16 19.33
N SER A 343 30.11 -35.45 18.24
CA SER A 343 30.70 -34.15 17.89
C SER A 343 29.63 -33.05 17.77
N GLY A 344 30.03 -31.80 18.06
CA GLY A 344 29.24 -30.60 17.82
C GLY A 344 29.22 -30.13 16.36
N ASP A 345 29.83 -30.90 15.45
CA ASP A 345 29.77 -30.69 14.01
C ASP A 345 28.34 -30.79 13.45
N GLN A 346 28.10 -30.14 12.31
CA GLN A 346 26.86 -30.26 11.54
C GLN A 346 26.99 -31.40 10.53
N CYS A 347 25.96 -32.23 10.43
CA CYS A 347 25.85 -33.34 9.50
C CYS A 347 24.69 -33.11 8.52
N TRP A 348 24.88 -33.61 7.30
CA TRP A 348 23.82 -33.73 6.32
C TRP A 348 22.74 -34.70 6.84
N LYS A 349 21.49 -34.54 6.38
CA LYS A 349 20.42 -35.48 6.73
C LYS A 349 19.45 -35.72 5.58
N SER A 350 18.89 -34.64 5.08
CA SER A 350 17.95 -34.66 3.96
C SER A 350 18.01 -33.34 3.19
N ASP A 351 17.61 -33.39 1.91
CA ASP A 351 17.27 -32.18 1.17
C ASP A 351 16.11 -31.47 1.89
N ASN A 352 16.32 -30.22 2.28
CA ASN A 352 15.31 -29.37 2.89
C ASN A 352 15.62 -27.90 2.56
N ALA A 353 14.58 -27.07 2.49
CA ALA A 353 14.74 -25.64 2.31
C ALA A 353 13.48 -24.87 2.73
N VAL A 354 13.66 -23.64 3.21
CA VAL A 354 12.59 -22.67 3.47
C VAL A 354 12.91 -21.39 2.71
N LEU A 355 11.96 -20.91 1.90
CA LEU A 355 12.03 -19.63 1.21
C LEU A 355 11.39 -18.54 2.08
N ASN A 356 12.08 -17.42 2.24
CA ASN A 356 11.49 -16.15 2.67
C ASN A 356 11.59 -15.15 1.52
N LEU A 357 10.45 -14.63 1.05
CA LEU A 357 10.37 -13.65 -0.03
C LEU A 357 9.05 -12.87 0.10
N GLY A 358 9.07 -11.56 -0.14
CA GLY A 358 7.86 -10.72 -0.07
C GLY A 358 7.17 -10.73 1.30
N GLY A 359 7.95 -10.87 2.38
CA GLY A 359 7.41 -10.96 3.76
C GLY A 359 6.73 -12.29 4.11
N GLN A 360 6.72 -13.26 3.19
CA GLN A 360 6.16 -14.60 3.40
C GLN A 360 7.26 -15.63 3.59
N SER A 361 7.00 -16.64 4.42
CA SER A 361 7.87 -17.81 4.59
C SER A 361 7.14 -19.06 4.13
N ASN A 362 7.77 -19.80 3.20
CA ASN A 362 7.22 -21.00 2.59
C ASN A 362 8.21 -22.17 2.73
N VAL A 363 7.74 -23.30 3.26
CA VAL A 363 8.49 -24.56 3.19
C VAL A 363 8.52 -24.99 1.72
N LEU A 364 9.70 -25.43 1.25
CA LEU A 364 9.83 -25.97 -0.09
C LEU A 364 9.63 -27.49 -0.07
N VAL A 365 8.69 -27.98 -0.85
CA VAL A 365 8.35 -29.41 -0.99
C VAL A 365 8.97 -29.93 -2.28
N LYS A 366 9.86 -30.93 -2.16
CA LYS A 366 10.50 -31.57 -3.32
C LYS A 366 9.64 -32.73 -3.81
N ASP A 367 9.05 -32.61 -4.99
CA ASP A 367 8.22 -33.68 -5.53
C ASP A 367 9.05 -34.96 -5.80
N ASP A 368 8.59 -36.09 -5.26
CA ASP A 368 9.30 -37.37 -5.39
C ASP A 368 9.36 -37.89 -6.84
N THR A 369 8.45 -37.44 -7.71
CA THR A 369 8.32 -37.95 -9.09
C THR A 369 9.14 -37.11 -10.06
N SER A 370 8.96 -35.78 -10.04
CA SER A 370 9.67 -34.86 -10.94
C SER A 370 11.04 -34.45 -10.41
N GLY A 371 11.23 -34.42 -9.08
CA GLY A 371 12.38 -33.83 -8.41
C GLY A 371 12.35 -32.31 -8.34
N GLU A 372 11.28 -31.67 -8.79
CA GLU A 372 11.08 -30.21 -8.75
C GLU A 372 10.69 -29.74 -7.35
N TRP A 373 11.00 -28.48 -7.04
CA TRP A 373 10.66 -27.86 -5.77
C TRP A 373 9.45 -26.95 -5.93
N HIS A 374 8.48 -27.10 -5.02
CA HIS A 374 7.25 -26.33 -4.97
C HIS A 374 7.14 -25.59 -3.64
N LEU A 375 6.48 -24.43 -3.64
CA LEU A 375 6.05 -23.81 -2.39
C LEU A 375 4.98 -24.70 -1.74
N GLU A 376 4.96 -24.82 -0.41
CA GLU A 376 3.85 -25.49 0.28
C GLU A 376 2.48 -24.84 -0.06
N SER A 377 2.44 -23.50 -0.12
CA SER A 377 1.35 -22.72 -0.69
C SER A 377 1.66 -22.42 -2.17
N ASP A 378 1.42 -23.39 -3.04
CA ASP A 378 1.83 -23.37 -4.45
C ASP A 378 0.94 -22.41 -5.26
N ASP A 379 1.52 -21.31 -5.72
CA ASP A 379 0.87 -20.31 -6.58
C ASP A 379 1.29 -20.43 -8.06
N GLY A 380 1.99 -21.51 -8.43
CA GLY A 380 2.63 -21.68 -9.73
C GLY A 380 4.05 -21.09 -9.81
N THR A 381 4.61 -20.64 -8.69
CA THR A 381 6.03 -20.27 -8.60
C THR A 381 6.93 -21.47 -8.87
N LYS A 382 7.87 -21.32 -9.81
CA LYS A 382 8.88 -22.35 -10.11
C LYS A 382 10.12 -22.16 -9.26
N VAL A 383 10.49 -23.17 -8.47
CA VAL A 383 11.71 -23.14 -7.67
C VAL A 383 12.74 -24.15 -8.20
N ALA A 384 13.88 -23.64 -8.64
CA ALA A 384 14.97 -24.44 -9.21
C ALA A 384 16.23 -24.36 -8.34
N LYS A 385 16.69 -25.53 -7.89
CA LYS A 385 18.01 -25.73 -7.26
C LYS A 385 19.04 -25.98 -8.36
N LEU A 386 20.10 -25.18 -8.41
CA LEU A 386 21.13 -25.18 -9.45
C LEU A 386 22.53 -25.20 -8.82
N SER A 387 23.55 -25.59 -9.57
CA SER A 387 24.95 -25.63 -9.08
C SER A 387 25.92 -25.18 -10.17
N SER A 388 26.86 -24.29 -9.84
CA SER A 388 27.94 -23.89 -10.73
C SER A 388 29.11 -23.30 -9.94
N THR A 389 30.28 -23.94 -10.00
CA THR A 389 31.49 -23.45 -9.32
C THR A 389 31.99 -22.10 -9.87
N ASP A 390 31.58 -21.73 -11.09
CA ASP A 390 31.86 -20.40 -11.67
C ASP A 390 31.25 -19.27 -10.85
N ARG A 391 30.18 -19.52 -10.08
CA ARG A 391 29.57 -18.54 -9.16
C ARG A 391 30.53 -18.09 -8.07
N GLY A 392 31.50 -18.93 -7.69
CA GLY A 392 32.49 -18.62 -6.66
C GLY A 392 31.91 -18.26 -5.30
N ASN A 393 30.73 -18.77 -4.97
CA ASN A 393 29.97 -18.37 -3.78
C ASN A 393 30.42 -19.05 -2.47
N GLY A 394 31.43 -19.94 -2.55
CA GLY A 394 32.07 -20.61 -1.41
C GLY A 394 31.43 -21.94 -1.00
N ASP A 395 30.28 -22.29 -1.58
CA ASP A 395 29.68 -23.60 -1.46
C ASP A 395 30.49 -24.66 -2.25
N ASN A 396 30.44 -25.94 -1.84
CA ASN A 396 31.30 -27.01 -2.35
C ASN A 396 31.15 -27.26 -3.86
N ASP A 397 29.93 -27.17 -4.39
CA ASP A 397 29.63 -27.36 -5.81
C ASP A 397 29.04 -26.08 -6.46
N GLY A 398 28.94 -25.01 -5.67
CA GLY A 398 28.43 -23.73 -6.10
C GLY A 398 26.91 -23.74 -6.19
N GLU A 399 26.23 -24.41 -5.25
CA GLU A 399 24.77 -24.45 -5.18
C GLU A 399 24.20 -23.03 -5.07
N TYR A 400 23.13 -22.75 -5.82
CA TYR A 400 22.35 -21.52 -5.79
C TYR A 400 20.91 -21.81 -6.23
N TRP A 401 20.01 -20.87 -5.98
CA TRP A 401 18.59 -21.06 -6.28
C TRP A 401 18.09 -20.00 -7.25
N ARG A 402 17.14 -20.40 -8.09
CA ARG A 402 16.33 -19.49 -8.90
C ARG A 402 14.86 -19.75 -8.61
N VAL A 403 14.14 -18.72 -8.20
CA VAL A 403 12.69 -18.70 -8.01
C VAL A 403 12.11 -17.86 -9.14
N THR A 404 11.19 -18.40 -9.92
CA THR A 404 10.48 -17.65 -10.98
C THR A 404 9.01 -17.57 -10.61
N THR A 405 8.53 -16.37 -10.32
CA THR A 405 7.14 -16.10 -9.96
C THR A 405 6.21 -16.22 -11.19
N PRO A 406 4.88 -16.32 -11.01
CA PRO A 406 3.92 -16.53 -12.10
C PRO A 406 3.80 -15.36 -13.11
N ASP A 407 4.45 -14.23 -12.86
CA ASP A 407 4.60 -13.10 -13.78
C ASP A 407 5.86 -13.22 -14.66
N GLY A 408 6.71 -14.21 -14.42
CA GLY A 408 7.99 -14.41 -15.11
C GLY A 408 9.19 -13.72 -14.47
N THR A 409 9.01 -13.01 -13.35
CA THR A 409 10.12 -12.38 -12.61
C THR A 409 11.00 -13.46 -11.98
N ARG A 410 12.32 -13.31 -12.13
CA ARG A 410 13.32 -14.29 -11.70
C ARG A 410 14.11 -13.73 -10.51
N TYR A 411 13.98 -14.37 -9.36
CA TYR A 411 14.74 -14.09 -8.15
C TYR A 411 15.85 -15.13 -8.00
N TYR A 412 17.08 -14.68 -7.79
CA TYR A 412 18.24 -15.54 -7.59
C TYR A 412 18.79 -15.37 -6.17
N PHE A 413 19.15 -16.51 -5.58
CA PHE A 413 19.69 -16.57 -4.23
C PHE A 413 21.05 -17.26 -4.28
N GLY A 414 22.08 -16.56 -3.82
CA GLY A 414 23.45 -17.07 -3.82
C GLY A 414 24.12 -17.12 -5.20
N TYR A 415 23.67 -16.30 -6.15
CA TYR A 415 24.24 -16.24 -7.51
C TYR A 415 25.68 -15.69 -7.51
N ASN A 416 26.01 -14.81 -6.57
CA ASN A 416 27.32 -14.25 -6.22
C ASN A 416 28.03 -13.45 -7.32
N ARG A 417 28.39 -14.11 -8.42
CA ARG A 417 29.01 -13.49 -9.61
C ARG A 417 27.95 -13.24 -10.67
N LEU A 418 27.39 -12.04 -10.61
CA LEU A 418 26.35 -11.59 -11.55
C LEU A 418 26.82 -11.62 -13.02
N PRO A 419 25.91 -11.58 -14.02
CA PRO A 419 26.29 -11.55 -15.43
C PRO A 419 27.31 -10.44 -15.75
N GLY A 420 28.31 -10.75 -16.58
CA GLY A 420 29.38 -9.81 -16.92
C GLY A 420 30.50 -9.66 -15.87
N TRP A 421 30.48 -10.43 -14.78
CA TRP A 421 31.54 -10.40 -13.77
C TRP A 421 32.91 -10.82 -14.33
N SER A 422 33.96 -10.15 -13.85
CA SER A 422 35.36 -10.50 -14.10
C SER A 422 36.20 -10.18 -12.86
N SER A 423 37.39 -10.77 -12.73
CA SER A 423 38.30 -10.52 -11.61
C SER A 423 38.48 -9.02 -11.32
N GLY A 424 38.32 -8.62 -10.06
CA GLY A 424 38.36 -7.23 -9.60
C GLY A 424 37.01 -6.50 -9.55
N LYS A 425 35.94 -7.08 -10.10
CA LYS A 425 34.56 -6.61 -9.89
C LYS A 425 34.01 -7.14 -8.56
N PRO A 426 33.12 -6.38 -7.88
CA PRO A 426 32.52 -6.84 -6.63
C PRO A 426 31.69 -8.10 -6.85
N GLU A 427 31.73 -9.01 -5.88
CA GLU A 427 30.82 -10.14 -5.75
C GLU A 427 29.71 -9.76 -4.76
N THR A 428 28.52 -10.36 -4.86
CA THR A 428 27.40 -10.02 -3.96
C THR A 428 27.57 -10.59 -2.55
N ASN A 429 28.41 -11.60 -2.33
CA ASN A 429 28.64 -12.27 -1.04
C ASN A 429 27.37 -12.83 -0.38
N SER A 430 26.40 -13.24 -1.19
CA SER A 430 25.05 -13.61 -0.76
C SER A 430 24.90 -15.00 -0.14
N THR A 431 25.87 -15.89 -0.33
CA THR A 431 25.85 -17.25 0.23
C THR A 431 26.65 -17.34 1.53
N TRP A 432 26.06 -17.87 2.60
CA TRP A 432 26.74 -18.11 3.88
C TRP A 432 26.99 -19.61 4.08
N ASN A 433 28.25 -19.98 4.31
CA ASN A 433 28.70 -21.37 4.32
C ASN A 433 29.15 -21.83 5.70
N ALA A 434 28.96 -23.12 5.98
CA ALA A 434 29.49 -23.80 7.16
C ALA A 434 30.07 -25.18 6.79
N PRO A 435 31.06 -25.69 7.56
CA PRO A 435 31.49 -27.08 7.44
C PRO A 435 30.35 -28.04 7.77
N VAL A 436 30.00 -28.90 6.82
CA VAL A 436 28.97 -29.94 6.97
C VAL A 436 29.57 -31.29 6.59
N PHE A 437 29.35 -32.29 7.45
CA PHE A 437 29.77 -33.66 7.23
C PHE A 437 28.71 -34.45 6.46
N GLY A 438 29.12 -35.27 5.50
CA GLY A 438 28.30 -36.35 4.96
C GLY A 438 28.81 -37.65 5.53
N ASN A 439 28.31 -38.09 6.67
CA ASN A 439 28.85 -39.23 7.41
C ASN A 439 28.24 -40.57 6.98
N GLN A 440 27.18 -40.57 6.18
CA GLN A 440 26.60 -41.77 5.59
C GLN A 440 26.88 -41.87 4.10
N LYS A 441 26.93 -43.11 3.62
CA LYS A 441 27.17 -43.40 2.21
C LYS A 441 26.04 -42.81 1.35
N GLY A 442 26.43 -42.00 0.35
CA GLY A 442 25.51 -41.36 -0.59
C GLY A 442 25.19 -39.91 -0.25
N GLU A 443 25.61 -39.43 0.92
CA GLU A 443 25.49 -38.03 1.28
C GLU A 443 26.52 -37.16 0.57
N PRO A 444 26.21 -35.86 0.36
CA PRO A 444 27.18 -34.90 -0.13
C PRO A 444 28.45 -34.91 0.73
N CYS A 445 29.60 -34.95 0.07
CA CYS A 445 30.93 -34.86 0.72
C CYS A 445 31.32 -36.06 1.61
N HIS A 446 30.67 -37.21 1.45
CA HIS A 446 31.07 -38.44 2.12
C HIS A 446 32.46 -38.97 1.68
N ALA A 447 33.28 -39.37 2.64
CA ALA A 447 34.58 -40.02 2.46
C ALA A 447 34.71 -41.29 3.32
N ASP A 448 35.77 -42.09 3.12
CA ASP A 448 35.98 -43.32 3.91
C ASP A 448 36.30 -43.04 5.39
N ALA A 449 37.03 -41.94 5.67
CA ALA A 449 37.39 -41.53 7.02
C ALA A 449 36.59 -40.30 7.45
N TYR A 450 36.00 -40.34 8.64
CA TYR A 450 35.18 -39.24 9.18
C TYR A 450 35.85 -37.86 9.06
N LYS A 451 37.14 -37.75 9.43
CA LYS A 451 37.91 -36.49 9.36
C LYS A 451 37.95 -35.84 7.97
N ASP A 452 37.77 -36.62 6.91
CA ASP A 452 37.80 -36.19 5.51
C ASP A 452 36.38 -36.09 4.91
N SER A 453 35.34 -36.47 5.68
CA SER A 453 33.95 -36.64 5.24
C SER A 453 33.13 -35.36 5.35
N TRP A 454 33.71 -34.22 4.98
CA TRP A 454 33.08 -32.90 5.11
C TRP A 454 33.46 -31.97 3.96
N CYS A 455 32.66 -30.93 3.75
CA CYS A 455 32.97 -29.81 2.87
C CYS A 455 32.29 -28.53 3.38
N GLN A 456 32.57 -27.38 2.75
CA GLN A 456 31.81 -26.15 2.99
C GLN A 456 30.48 -26.25 2.24
N GLN A 457 29.37 -26.23 2.96
CA GLN A 457 28.04 -26.17 2.36
C GLN A 457 27.34 -24.90 2.79
N ALA A 458 26.55 -24.34 1.89
CA ALA A 458 25.69 -23.21 2.20
C ALA A 458 24.59 -23.60 3.19
N TRP A 459 24.38 -22.77 4.21
CA TRP A 459 23.23 -22.87 5.13
C TRP A 459 22.18 -21.78 4.85
N ARG A 460 22.58 -20.71 4.17
CA ARG A 460 21.69 -19.64 3.69
C ARG A 460 22.17 -19.05 2.38
N TRP A 461 21.24 -18.89 1.44
CA TRP A 461 21.39 -18.15 0.20
C TRP A 461 20.51 -16.90 0.30
N ASN A 462 21.12 -15.73 0.48
CA ASN A 462 20.37 -14.47 0.49
C ASN A 462 20.02 -14.05 -0.94
N LEU A 463 18.91 -13.31 -1.10
CA LEU A 463 18.54 -12.70 -2.38
C LEU A 463 19.67 -11.81 -2.87
N ASP A 464 20.06 -11.94 -4.14
CA ASP A 464 21.18 -11.17 -4.67
C ASP A 464 21.04 -10.66 -6.09
N TYR A 465 20.08 -11.19 -6.84
CA TYR A 465 19.82 -10.74 -8.19
C TYR A 465 18.37 -10.98 -8.58
N VAL A 466 17.71 -9.98 -9.15
CA VAL A 466 16.35 -10.09 -9.66
C VAL A 466 16.31 -9.59 -11.09
N VAL A 467 15.57 -10.29 -11.94
CA VAL A 467 15.39 -9.93 -13.35
C VAL A 467 13.94 -10.16 -13.78
N ASP A 468 13.29 -9.12 -14.27
CA ASP A 468 11.92 -9.18 -14.78
C ASP A 468 11.87 -9.75 -16.23
N PRO A 469 10.68 -9.83 -16.87
CA PRO A 469 10.54 -10.23 -18.27
C PRO A 469 11.13 -9.26 -19.31
N HIS A 470 11.35 -7.99 -18.95
CA HIS A 470 11.93 -6.94 -19.78
C HIS A 470 13.46 -6.84 -19.68
N ASP A 471 14.05 -7.72 -18.87
CA ASP A 471 15.47 -7.77 -18.52
C ASP A 471 15.94 -6.52 -17.76
N ASP A 472 15.01 -5.84 -17.08
CA ASP A 472 15.32 -4.91 -16.00
C ASP A 472 15.76 -5.71 -14.77
N ALA A 473 16.75 -5.16 -14.06
CA ALA A 473 17.47 -5.90 -13.05
C ALA A 473 17.75 -5.07 -11.79
N MET A 474 17.86 -5.79 -10.67
CA MET A 474 18.39 -5.27 -9.41
C MET A 474 19.33 -6.29 -8.76
N ALA A 475 20.30 -5.78 -8.01
CA ALA A 475 21.37 -6.54 -7.37
C ALA A 475 21.51 -6.16 -5.90
N TYR A 476 21.58 -7.17 -5.03
CA TYR A 476 21.76 -6.97 -3.58
C TYR A 476 23.16 -7.43 -3.19
N TYR A 477 23.91 -6.56 -2.54
CA TYR A 477 25.28 -6.83 -2.09
C TYR A 477 25.32 -6.94 -0.58
N TRP A 478 26.06 -7.93 -0.08
CA TRP A 478 26.12 -8.31 1.31
C TRP A 478 27.55 -8.22 1.87
N GLN A 479 27.66 -8.08 3.18
CA GLN A 479 28.88 -8.30 3.94
C GLN A 479 28.74 -9.58 4.77
N LYS A 480 29.80 -10.37 4.87
CA LYS A 480 29.82 -11.59 5.69
C LYS A 480 30.48 -11.35 7.05
N GLU A 481 29.94 -12.00 8.07
CA GLU A 481 30.60 -12.19 9.35
C GLU A 481 31.13 -13.62 9.45
N SER A 482 32.44 -13.79 9.50
CA SER A 482 33.04 -15.11 9.71
C SER A 482 33.40 -15.37 11.17
N ASN A 483 33.56 -16.64 11.52
CA ASN A 483 34.11 -17.12 12.80
C ASN A 483 34.82 -18.47 12.57
N PHE A 484 35.58 -18.93 13.57
CA PHE A 484 36.22 -20.24 13.55
C PHE A 484 35.64 -21.15 14.64
N TYR A 485 35.71 -22.46 14.43
CA TYR A 485 35.42 -23.45 15.47
C TYR A 485 36.33 -24.67 15.32
N GLY A 486 36.51 -25.44 16.38
CA GLY A 486 37.29 -26.68 16.37
C GLY A 486 36.50 -27.84 15.78
N ARG A 487 36.64 -28.09 14.49
CA ARG A 487 35.98 -29.19 13.76
C ARG A 487 36.60 -30.55 14.11
N ASN A 488 35.79 -31.62 14.11
CA ASN A 488 36.22 -33.01 14.31
C ASN A 488 37.05 -33.16 15.60
N VAL A 489 36.46 -32.73 16.71
CA VAL A 489 37.11 -32.81 18.01
C VAL A 489 37.30 -34.28 18.42
N ASN A 490 38.49 -34.62 18.87
CA ASN A 490 38.73 -35.87 19.57
C ASN A 490 38.27 -35.70 21.04
N PRO A 491 37.27 -36.46 21.50
CA PRO A 491 36.67 -36.24 22.82
C PRO A 491 37.63 -36.53 23.99
N ASP A 492 38.64 -37.37 23.79
CA ASP A 492 39.59 -37.76 24.84
C ASP A 492 40.73 -36.73 25.02
N THR A 493 41.14 -36.07 23.93
CA THR A 493 42.31 -35.18 23.91
C THR A 493 41.94 -33.70 23.74
N GLY A 494 40.73 -33.40 23.27
CA GLY A 494 40.29 -32.05 22.89
C GLY A 494 40.93 -31.53 21.59
N ALA A 495 41.76 -32.35 20.92
CA ALA A 495 42.40 -31.99 19.67
C ALA A 495 41.35 -31.82 18.57
N SER A 496 41.42 -30.71 17.83
CA SER A 496 40.46 -30.37 16.78
C SER A 496 41.13 -29.56 15.66
N THR A 497 40.40 -29.31 14.57
CA THR A 497 40.89 -28.48 13.46
C THR A 497 40.12 -27.17 13.40
N ALA A 498 40.78 -26.05 13.71
CA ALA A 498 40.20 -24.72 13.58
C ALA A 498 39.77 -24.46 12.13
N THR A 499 38.46 -24.31 11.91
CA THR A 499 37.86 -24.20 10.58
C THR A 499 36.95 -22.97 10.51
N THR A 500 37.07 -22.21 9.43
CA THR A 500 36.24 -21.02 9.18
C THR A 500 34.83 -21.39 8.73
N TYR A 501 33.86 -20.55 9.09
CA TYR A 501 32.49 -20.55 8.58
C TYR A 501 31.94 -19.12 8.59
N ASP A 502 30.88 -18.88 7.83
CA ASP A 502 30.11 -17.66 7.86
C ASP A 502 29.04 -17.79 8.95
N ARG A 503 29.18 -17.02 10.04
CA ARG A 503 28.23 -16.99 11.16
C ARG A 503 27.02 -16.09 10.92
N GLY A 504 27.00 -15.36 9.80
CA GLY A 504 25.95 -14.44 9.39
C GLY A 504 26.49 -13.34 8.48
N GLY A 505 25.77 -12.23 8.41
CA GLY A 505 26.12 -11.07 7.59
C GLY A 505 25.02 -10.01 7.61
N TRP A 506 25.16 -8.99 6.76
CA TRP A 506 24.17 -7.93 6.61
C TRP A 506 24.14 -7.39 5.18
N LEU A 507 22.99 -6.83 4.78
CA LEU A 507 22.84 -6.16 3.49
C LEU A 507 23.67 -4.86 3.50
N ASP A 508 24.52 -4.68 2.50
CA ASP A 508 25.43 -3.53 2.35
C ASP A 508 24.76 -2.43 1.52
N HIS A 509 24.32 -2.79 0.32
CA HIS A 509 23.57 -1.91 -0.58
C HIS A 509 22.79 -2.72 -1.61
N VAL A 510 21.80 -2.05 -2.22
CA VAL A 510 21.03 -2.52 -3.37
C VAL A 510 21.25 -1.56 -4.53
N ASP A 511 21.63 -2.10 -5.68
CA ASP A 511 21.75 -1.39 -6.95
C ASP A 511 20.58 -1.81 -7.84
N TYR A 512 19.75 -0.86 -8.30
CA TYR A 512 18.53 -1.17 -9.05
C TYR A 512 18.25 -0.16 -10.18
N GLY A 513 17.33 -0.53 -11.08
CA GLY A 513 17.24 0.08 -12.41
C GLY A 513 18.48 -0.23 -13.25
N LEU A 514 18.99 -1.45 -13.14
CA LEU A 514 20.04 -2.01 -14.00
C LEU A 514 19.41 -2.77 -15.17
N ARG A 515 20.22 -3.17 -16.15
CA ARG A 515 19.84 -4.19 -17.15
C ARG A 515 20.62 -5.47 -16.95
N ALA A 516 19.98 -6.59 -17.28
CA ALA A 516 20.52 -7.91 -16.99
C ALA A 516 21.83 -8.23 -17.74
N ASP A 517 22.06 -7.58 -18.88
CA ASP A 517 23.25 -7.75 -19.72
C ASP A 517 24.35 -6.70 -19.44
N SER A 518 24.07 -5.68 -18.61
CA SER A 518 24.96 -4.53 -18.39
C SER A 518 25.31 -4.24 -16.92
N VAL A 519 24.98 -5.16 -15.99
CA VAL A 519 25.14 -5.05 -14.53
C VAL A 519 26.45 -4.39 -14.06
N TYR A 520 27.59 -4.67 -14.70
CA TYR A 520 28.91 -4.11 -14.33
C TYR A 520 29.47 -3.06 -15.29
N SER A 521 28.82 -2.80 -16.42
CA SER A 521 29.24 -1.83 -17.44
C SER A 521 28.51 -0.49 -17.33
N GLU A 522 27.34 -0.47 -16.71
CA GLU A 522 26.52 0.72 -16.51
C GLU A 522 26.34 1.03 -15.02
N LYS A 523 25.95 2.28 -14.72
CA LYS A 523 25.57 2.67 -13.36
C LYS A 523 24.10 2.33 -13.16
N ALA A 524 23.75 1.83 -11.98
CA ALA A 524 22.37 1.68 -11.54
C ALA A 524 21.62 3.03 -11.60
N ALA A 525 20.35 3.01 -11.99
CA ALA A 525 19.49 4.19 -11.96
C ALA A 525 19.32 4.73 -10.54
N ALA A 526 19.34 3.84 -9.53
CA ALA A 526 19.20 4.19 -8.13
C ALA A 526 19.90 3.19 -7.20
N LYS A 527 20.08 3.61 -5.95
CA LYS A 527 20.78 2.83 -4.90
C LYS A 527 20.10 2.99 -3.55
N VAL A 528 20.10 1.92 -2.77
CA VAL A 528 19.82 1.92 -1.32
C VAL A 528 21.08 1.47 -0.58
N ALA A 529 21.56 2.23 0.40
CA ALA A 529 22.74 1.90 1.19
C ALA A 529 22.42 1.72 2.68
N PHE A 530 23.03 0.72 3.31
CA PHE A 530 22.79 0.35 4.70
C PHE A 530 24.05 0.56 5.54
N THR A 531 24.02 1.54 6.43
CA THR A 531 25.14 1.84 7.33
C THR A 531 25.00 1.11 8.65
N THR A 532 25.99 0.29 9.01
CA THR A 532 26.01 -0.45 10.28
C THR A 532 27.01 0.12 11.29
N SER A 533 26.78 -0.17 12.56
CA SER A 533 27.72 0.07 13.67
C SER A 533 27.88 -1.18 14.52
N GLU A 534 28.93 -1.23 15.33
CA GLU A 534 29.10 -2.28 16.34
C GLU A 534 28.04 -2.16 17.46
N ARG A 535 27.67 -3.30 18.06
CA ARG A 535 26.72 -3.41 19.17
C ARG A 535 27.26 -2.96 20.54
N CYS A 536 28.56 -2.74 20.65
CA CYS A 536 29.19 -2.31 21.91
C CYS A 536 28.68 -0.94 22.40
N LEU A 537 28.81 -0.75 23.72
CA LEU A 537 28.45 0.48 24.42
C LEU A 537 29.59 1.50 24.44
N SER A 538 30.85 1.04 24.49
CA SER A 538 32.07 1.85 24.48
C SER A 538 33.26 1.05 23.92
N ASP A 539 34.35 1.74 23.57
CA ASP A 539 35.61 1.14 23.09
C ASP A 539 35.44 0.11 21.95
N CYS A 540 34.58 0.45 21.01
CA CYS A 540 34.09 -0.44 19.97
C CYS A 540 35.11 -0.94 18.94
N GLY A 541 36.33 -0.40 18.95
CA GLY A 541 37.40 -0.82 18.05
C GLY A 541 38.09 -2.13 18.45
N THR A 542 37.86 -2.65 19.67
CA THR A 542 38.65 -3.76 20.23
C THR A 542 37.77 -4.89 20.76
N PHE A 543 37.72 -6.02 20.04
CA PHE A 543 36.93 -7.20 20.44
C PHE A 543 37.83 -8.30 21.02
N ASP A 544 38.08 -8.23 22.34
CA ASP A 544 38.89 -9.19 23.09
C ASP A 544 38.29 -9.48 24.48
N SER A 545 38.92 -10.40 25.22
CA SER A 545 38.45 -10.84 26.54
C SER A 545 38.41 -9.70 27.57
N ALA A 546 39.34 -8.74 27.50
CA ALA A 546 39.39 -7.62 28.44
C ALA A 546 38.23 -6.63 28.22
N HIS A 547 37.74 -6.53 26.98
CA HIS A 547 36.67 -5.63 26.59
C HIS A 547 35.32 -6.34 26.38
N ALA A 548 35.24 -7.66 26.51
CA ALA A 548 34.03 -8.46 26.26
C ALA A 548 32.76 -7.88 26.93
N LYS A 549 32.89 -7.34 28.16
CA LYS A 549 31.80 -6.67 28.90
C LYS A 549 31.16 -5.46 28.19
N ASN A 550 31.84 -4.88 27.20
CA ASN A 550 31.31 -3.74 26.43
C ASN A 550 30.28 -4.19 25.38
N TRP A 551 30.19 -5.48 25.07
CA TRP A 551 29.18 -6.06 24.18
C TRP A 551 28.11 -6.78 25.02
N PRO A 552 26.96 -6.15 25.27
CA PRO A 552 26.02 -6.65 26.25
C PRO A 552 25.27 -7.91 25.80
N ASP A 553 25.14 -8.13 24.49
CA ASP A 553 24.35 -9.20 23.88
C ASP A 553 25.15 -10.06 22.88
N VAL A 554 26.48 -9.94 22.86
CA VAL A 554 27.36 -10.71 21.97
C VAL A 554 28.13 -11.75 22.78
N PRO A 555 28.03 -13.05 22.42
CA PRO A 555 28.69 -14.12 23.16
C PRO A 555 30.19 -14.20 22.81
N PHE A 556 31.01 -13.36 23.45
CA PHE A 556 32.47 -13.34 23.23
C PHE A 556 33.13 -14.70 23.48
N ASP A 557 32.61 -15.51 24.41
CA ASP A 557 33.08 -16.86 24.70
C ASP A 557 33.03 -17.81 23.49
N ARG A 558 32.14 -17.54 22.52
CA ARG A 558 31.98 -18.28 21.27
C ARG A 558 32.83 -17.74 20.12
N TYR A 559 33.55 -16.65 20.33
CA TYR A 559 34.47 -16.11 19.33
C TYR A 559 35.76 -16.93 19.26
N CYS A 560 36.14 -17.34 18.06
CA CYS A 560 37.47 -17.87 17.77
C CYS A 560 38.06 -17.15 16.56
N LYS A 561 39.23 -16.54 16.74
CA LYS A 561 39.91 -15.84 15.64
C LYS A 561 40.77 -16.80 14.82
N SER A 562 41.07 -16.39 13.59
CA SER A 562 42.02 -17.12 12.73
C SER A 562 43.36 -17.32 13.45
N GLY A 563 43.89 -18.55 13.39
CA GLY A 563 45.15 -18.94 14.03
C GLY A 563 45.03 -19.37 15.50
N GLU A 564 43.84 -19.34 16.11
CA GLU A 564 43.60 -19.99 17.41
C GLU A 564 43.18 -21.46 17.25
N GLU A 565 43.40 -22.28 18.29
CA GLU A 565 43.00 -23.70 18.33
C GLU A 565 41.49 -23.90 18.45
N CYS A 566 40.73 -22.86 18.84
CA CYS A 566 39.30 -22.92 19.13
C CYS A 566 38.91 -23.95 20.20
N LYS A 567 39.78 -24.12 21.21
CA LYS A 567 39.53 -25.00 22.35
C LYS A 567 38.18 -24.68 23.02
N ASP A 568 37.43 -25.73 23.36
CA ASP A 568 36.10 -25.67 23.98
C ASP A 568 35.00 -25.03 23.10
N ARG A 569 35.27 -24.79 21.80
CA ARG A 569 34.34 -24.23 20.80
C ARG A 569 34.23 -25.20 19.62
N TYR A 570 33.57 -26.32 19.84
CA TYR A 570 33.53 -27.46 18.92
C TYR A 570 32.26 -27.56 18.05
N SER A 571 31.51 -26.46 17.95
CA SER A 571 30.36 -26.32 17.06
C SER A 571 30.29 -24.92 16.45
N PRO A 572 29.71 -24.77 15.25
CA PRO A 572 29.35 -23.45 14.72
C PRO A 572 28.41 -22.71 15.67
N SER A 573 28.55 -21.38 15.72
CA SER A 573 27.74 -20.48 16.54
C SER A 573 27.38 -19.24 15.72
N PHE A 574 26.09 -18.90 15.69
CA PHE A 574 25.54 -17.85 14.81
C PHE A 574 25.11 -16.66 15.65
N TRP A 575 25.71 -15.50 15.39
CA TRP A 575 25.48 -14.24 16.10
C TRP A 575 26.10 -13.12 15.29
N THR A 576 25.62 -11.90 15.49
CA THR A 576 26.11 -10.69 14.80
C THR A 576 26.69 -9.69 15.80
N ARG A 577 27.67 -8.91 15.33
CA ARG A 577 28.19 -7.73 16.04
C ARG A 577 27.59 -6.43 15.55
N LYS A 578 26.78 -6.47 14.49
CA LYS A 578 26.29 -5.29 13.80
C LYS A 578 24.87 -4.94 14.21
N ARG A 579 24.61 -3.64 14.21
CA ARG A 579 23.27 -3.04 14.21
C ARG A 579 23.17 -2.06 13.04
N LEU A 580 22.01 -2.00 12.40
CA LEU A 580 21.71 -1.00 11.38
C LEU A 580 21.59 0.37 12.05
N THR A 581 22.15 1.41 11.46
CA THR A 581 22.11 2.77 12.03
C THR A 581 21.62 3.82 11.07
N LYS A 582 21.73 3.55 9.76
CA LYS A 582 21.23 4.45 8.73
C LYS A 582 20.85 3.68 7.47
N ILE A 583 19.78 4.12 6.83
CA ILE A 583 19.39 3.72 5.47
C ILE A 583 19.42 5.00 4.62
N ASP A 584 20.04 4.96 3.45
CA ASP A 584 20.14 6.09 2.51
C ASP A 584 19.65 5.66 1.11
N THR A 585 18.79 6.45 0.49
CA THR A 585 18.39 6.27 -0.91
C THR A 585 19.00 7.35 -1.81
N SER A 586 19.33 6.99 -3.04
CA SER A 586 19.88 7.93 -4.02
C SER A 586 19.54 7.54 -5.45
N VAL A 587 19.43 8.54 -6.33
CA VAL A 587 19.18 8.35 -7.77
C VAL A 587 20.33 8.89 -8.61
N LEU A 588 20.58 8.26 -9.76
CA LEU A 588 21.54 8.73 -10.75
C LEU A 588 20.92 9.90 -11.54
N VAL A 589 21.52 11.09 -11.43
CA VAL A 589 21.13 12.26 -12.22
C VAL A 589 22.35 12.75 -12.99
N GLY A 590 22.32 12.58 -14.31
CA GLY A 590 23.51 12.76 -15.14
C GLY A 590 24.52 11.65 -14.84
N ASP A 591 25.67 11.99 -14.26
CA ASP A 591 26.73 11.04 -13.91
C ASP A 591 26.94 10.89 -12.39
N ALA A 592 26.15 11.56 -11.56
CA ALA A 592 26.30 11.58 -10.11
C ALA A 592 25.04 11.09 -9.40
N TYR A 593 25.24 10.38 -8.27
CA TYR A 593 24.13 10.00 -7.39
C TYR A 593 23.72 11.20 -6.52
N LYS A 594 22.43 11.51 -6.50
CA LYS A 594 21.83 12.52 -5.64
C LYS A 594 21.02 11.84 -4.52
N PRO A 595 21.18 12.27 -3.25
CA PRO A 595 20.41 11.70 -2.14
C PRO A 595 18.92 12.03 -2.26
N VAL A 596 18.05 11.11 -1.83
CA VAL A 596 16.59 11.28 -1.83
C VAL A 596 16.03 11.29 -0.42
N ASP A 597 16.14 10.19 0.31
CA ASP A 597 15.72 10.05 1.69
C ASP A 597 16.82 9.38 2.53
N SER A 598 16.83 9.69 3.82
CA SER A 598 17.60 8.95 4.81
C SER A 598 16.81 8.67 6.07
N TRP A 599 17.04 7.51 6.67
CA TRP A 599 16.46 7.10 7.94
C TRP A 599 17.56 6.79 8.94
N ALA A 600 17.61 7.54 10.05
CA ALA A 600 18.51 7.26 11.15
C ALA A 600 17.81 6.40 12.21
N LEU A 601 18.46 5.29 12.62
CA LEU A 601 17.94 4.35 13.60
C LEU A 601 18.77 4.42 14.90
N ALA A 602 18.10 4.69 16.02
CA ALA A 602 18.74 4.72 17.34
C ALA A 602 18.41 3.47 18.13
N HIS A 603 19.41 2.91 18.82
CA HIS A 603 19.28 1.65 19.56
C HIS A 603 19.69 1.77 21.01
N GLN A 604 19.17 0.88 21.85
CA GLN A 604 19.49 0.75 23.27
C GLN A 604 19.63 -0.72 23.67
N PHE A 605 20.22 -0.96 24.84
CA PHE A 605 20.30 -2.27 25.50
C PHE A 605 19.66 -2.19 26.89
N PRO A 606 18.33 -2.10 26.98
CA PRO A 606 17.65 -1.96 28.26
C PRO A 606 17.77 -3.24 29.09
N SER A 607 18.09 -3.11 30.39
CA SER A 607 18.19 -4.25 31.31
C SER A 607 16.87 -5.02 31.35
N THR A 608 16.94 -6.35 31.41
CA THR A 608 15.80 -7.27 31.56
C THR A 608 15.37 -7.46 33.02
N GLY A 609 16.19 -7.04 33.99
CA GLY A 609 15.89 -7.15 35.43
C GLY A 609 15.94 -8.57 36.01
N ASP A 610 16.03 -9.61 35.17
CA ASP A 610 16.04 -11.03 35.54
C ASP A 610 17.44 -11.66 35.59
N GLY A 611 18.48 -10.85 35.41
CA GLY A 611 19.88 -11.30 35.36
C GLY A 611 20.35 -11.80 34.00
N SER A 612 19.47 -11.82 32.98
CA SER A 612 19.85 -12.15 31.60
C SER A 612 20.51 -10.95 30.88
N SER A 613 21.22 -11.22 29.78
CA SER A 613 21.78 -10.19 28.91
C SER A 613 20.66 -9.37 28.23
N PRO A 614 20.78 -8.04 28.16
CA PRO A 614 19.78 -7.22 27.46
C PRO A 614 19.83 -7.48 25.95
N ALA A 615 18.67 -7.48 25.30
CA ALA A 615 18.57 -7.56 23.84
C ALA A 615 18.65 -6.17 23.19
N LEU A 616 19.10 -6.10 21.93
CA LEU A 616 19.08 -4.87 21.15
C LEU A 616 17.64 -4.38 20.98
N TRP A 617 17.39 -3.13 21.37
CA TRP A 617 16.09 -2.46 21.28
C TRP A 617 16.16 -1.31 20.29
N LEU A 618 15.27 -1.28 19.29
CA LEU A 618 15.08 -0.11 18.43
C LEU A 618 14.32 0.96 19.21
N ALA A 619 14.97 2.09 19.47
CA ALA A 619 14.43 3.18 20.27
C ALA A 619 13.73 4.25 19.41
N SER A 620 14.24 4.53 18.21
CA SER A 620 13.63 5.52 17.33
C SER A 620 14.04 5.39 15.86
N ILE A 621 13.18 5.93 14.98
CA ILE A 621 13.43 6.16 13.55
C ILE A 621 13.29 7.67 13.27
N GLU A 622 14.20 8.25 12.49
CA GLU A 622 14.17 9.66 12.08
C GLU A 622 14.37 9.77 10.56
N ARG A 623 13.35 10.23 9.83
CA ARG A 623 13.40 10.43 8.36
C ARG A 623 13.86 11.85 8.02
N THR A 624 14.77 11.97 7.07
CA THR A 624 15.15 13.23 6.42
C THR A 624 15.04 13.09 4.91
N GLY A 625 14.27 13.95 4.27
CA GLY A 625 14.23 14.07 2.81
C GLY A 625 15.23 15.11 2.32
N HIS A 626 15.94 14.82 1.22
CA HIS A 626 17.10 15.57 0.70
C HIS A 626 16.87 16.24 -0.66
N THR A 627 15.64 16.21 -1.19
CA THR A 627 15.31 16.68 -2.55
C THR A 627 14.87 18.15 -2.57
N GLY A 628 14.30 18.59 -3.70
CA GLY A 628 13.63 19.90 -3.79
C GLY A 628 14.51 21.08 -3.37
N THR A 629 13.99 21.94 -2.50
CA THR A 629 14.69 23.15 -2.03
C THR A 629 15.70 22.92 -0.89
N GLY A 630 15.90 21.67 -0.44
CA GLY A 630 16.86 21.30 0.61
C GLY A 630 16.28 20.40 1.70
N ASP A 631 17.14 20.00 2.65
CA ASP A 631 16.83 18.99 3.66
C ASP A 631 15.63 19.33 4.55
N VAL A 632 14.76 18.35 4.75
CA VAL A 632 13.64 18.41 5.70
C VAL A 632 13.65 17.16 6.59
N THR A 633 13.93 17.36 7.87
CA THR A 633 13.91 16.29 8.88
C THR A 633 12.58 16.29 9.63
N LEU A 634 11.92 15.13 9.69
CA LEU A 634 10.72 14.92 10.50
C LEU A 634 11.10 14.65 11.96
N PRO A 635 10.21 14.95 12.93
CA PRO A 635 10.39 14.47 14.30
C PRO A 635 10.52 12.94 14.36
N LYS A 636 11.13 12.44 15.43
CA LYS A 636 11.39 10.99 15.58
C LYS A 636 10.11 10.21 15.88
N VAL A 637 9.95 9.08 15.21
CA VAL A 637 9.09 7.99 15.71
C VAL A 637 9.83 7.30 16.84
N THR A 638 9.18 7.05 17.99
CA THR A 638 9.83 6.46 19.16
C THR A 638 9.04 5.29 19.75
N PHE A 639 9.77 4.28 20.25
CA PHE A 639 9.19 3.05 20.77
C PHE A 639 9.38 2.93 22.28
N LYS A 640 8.31 2.58 22.99
CA LYS A 640 8.35 2.26 24.42
C LYS A 640 8.10 0.76 24.62
N GLY A 641 8.94 0.14 25.44
CA GLY A 641 8.89 -1.28 25.73
C GLY A 641 8.33 -1.59 27.12
N GLN A 642 7.62 -2.71 27.26
CA GLN A 642 7.24 -3.30 28.54
C GLN A 642 7.85 -4.69 28.69
N GLN A 643 8.29 -5.04 29.90
CA GLN A 643 8.89 -6.34 30.19
C GLN A 643 7.81 -7.41 30.38
N LEU A 644 7.92 -8.51 29.66
CA LEU A 644 7.11 -9.71 29.85
C LEU A 644 8.02 -10.95 29.86
N ALA A 645 7.72 -11.92 30.71
CA ALA A 645 8.47 -13.17 30.80
C ALA A 645 8.03 -14.14 29.70
N ASN A 646 8.96 -14.69 28.93
CA ASN A 646 8.64 -15.75 27.96
C ASN A 646 8.43 -17.07 28.68
N ARG A 647 9.19 -17.35 29.73
CA ARG A 647 9.19 -18.64 30.42
C ARG A 647 8.29 -18.58 31.65
N VAL A 648 7.54 -19.67 31.89
CA VAL A 648 6.81 -19.88 33.15
C VAL A 648 7.80 -20.36 34.21
N GLU A 649 8.40 -19.43 34.94
CA GLU A 649 9.40 -19.72 35.97
C GLU A 649 8.92 -20.76 36.99
N GLY A 650 9.58 -21.92 37.07
CA GLY A 650 9.29 -22.95 38.07
C GLY A 650 8.26 -24.01 37.64
N ALA A 651 7.85 -24.05 36.37
CA ALA A 651 6.88 -25.02 35.83
C ALA A 651 7.50 -26.30 35.23
N THR A 652 8.70 -26.70 35.66
CA THR A 652 9.44 -27.84 35.08
C THR A 652 9.08 -29.19 35.71
N THR A 653 9.17 -30.28 34.93
CA THR A 653 8.85 -31.64 35.39
C THR A 653 10.04 -32.39 36.05
N GLY A 654 11.17 -31.72 36.32
CA GLY A 654 12.48 -32.33 36.62
C GLY A 654 13.05 -32.25 38.05
N GLY A 655 12.33 -31.69 39.02
CA GLY A 655 12.64 -31.90 40.45
C GLY A 655 13.92 -31.24 41.00
N ARG A 656 13.97 -29.89 40.99
CA ARG A 656 14.67 -28.96 41.91
C ARG A 656 14.21 -27.53 41.56
N PRO A 657 14.40 -26.50 42.40
CA PRO A 657 14.26 -25.11 41.97
C PRO A 657 15.21 -24.88 40.80
N ASP A 658 14.67 -24.66 39.62
CA ASP A 658 15.45 -24.52 38.41
C ASP A 658 16.12 -23.13 38.40
N PRO A 659 17.46 -23.00 38.34
CA PRO A 659 18.16 -21.71 38.28
C PRO A 659 17.96 -20.94 36.95
N VAL A 660 17.16 -21.46 36.02
CA VAL A 660 16.91 -20.85 34.71
C VAL A 660 16.05 -19.57 34.84
N PRO A 661 16.51 -18.42 34.32
CA PRO A 661 15.75 -17.16 34.37
C PRO A 661 14.39 -17.22 33.63
N PRO A 662 13.43 -16.34 33.98
CA PRO A 662 12.13 -16.22 33.29
C PRO A 662 12.19 -15.79 31.80
N LEU A 663 13.37 -15.50 31.25
CA LEU A 663 13.58 -15.01 29.88
C LEU A 663 12.73 -13.76 29.60
N VAL A 664 12.97 -12.70 30.36
CA VAL A 664 12.24 -11.43 30.24
C VAL A 664 12.66 -10.71 28.95
N ARG A 665 11.68 -10.41 28.07
CA ARG A 665 11.89 -9.61 26.85
C ARG A 665 10.95 -8.40 26.80
N TYR A 666 11.39 -7.36 26.11
CA TYR A 666 10.60 -6.15 25.89
C TYR A 666 9.61 -6.34 24.72
N ARG A 667 8.35 -5.97 24.94
CA ARG A 667 7.33 -5.83 23.88
C ARG A 667 7.01 -4.36 23.67
N VAL A 668 6.80 -3.94 22.42
CA VAL A 668 6.34 -2.58 22.12
C VAL A 668 4.94 -2.41 22.70
N TYR A 669 4.78 -1.51 23.68
CA TYR A 669 3.49 -1.12 24.24
C TYR A 669 3.07 0.29 23.85
N ALA A 670 3.99 1.11 23.33
CA ALA A 670 3.61 2.39 22.74
C ALA A 670 4.54 2.81 21.58
N VAL A 671 3.93 3.37 20.54
CA VAL A 671 4.62 4.04 19.42
C VAL A 671 4.20 5.50 19.44
N ASN A 672 5.15 6.43 19.59
CA ASN A 672 4.86 7.86 19.42
C ASN A 672 5.27 8.27 18.01
N THR A 673 4.36 8.86 17.25
CA THR A 673 4.57 9.27 15.85
C THR A 673 5.24 10.63 15.76
N GLU A 674 5.80 10.93 14.59
CA GLU A 674 6.39 12.21 14.21
C GLU A 674 5.36 13.36 14.25
N SER A 675 4.08 13.03 14.07
CA SER A 675 2.94 13.96 14.12
C SER A 675 2.39 14.18 15.54
N GLY A 676 2.95 13.52 16.57
CA GLY A 676 2.50 13.72 17.95
C GLY A 676 1.27 12.89 18.36
N SER A 677 0.97 11.79 17.69
CA SER A 677 0.06 10.76 18.25
C SER A 677 0.83 9.73 19.07
N THR A 678 0.10 8.98 19.90
CA THR A 678 0.60 7.77 20.55
C THR A 678 -0.34 6.61 20.26
N LEU A 679 0.19 5.56 19.66
CA LEU A 679 -0.44 4.25 19.57
C LEU A 679 -0.05 3.45 20.82
N GLY A 680 -0.98 3.20 21.73
CA GLY A 680 -0.80 2.36 22.92
C GLY A 680 -1.31 0.93 22.68
N VAL A 681 -0.58 -0.06 23.15
CA VAL A 681 -0.88 -1.49 22.99
C VAL A 681 -0.87 -2.16 24.36
N THR A 682 -2.01 -2.71 24.74
CA THR A 682 -2.17 -3.47 25.99
C THR A 682 -2.14 -4.96 25.69
N TYR A 683 -1.26 -5.67 26.36
CA TYR A 683 -1.13 -7.13 26.26
C TYR A 683 -1.82 -7.80 27.44
N SER A 684 -2.26 -9.04 27.24
CA SER A 684 -2.83 -9.87 28.30
C SER A 684 -1.86 -10.11 29.45
N ALA A 685 -2.38 -10.30 30.66
CA ALA A 685 -1.59 -10.84 31.76
C ALA A 685 -1.14 -12.30 31.48
N PRO A 686 -0.06 -12.78 32.13
CA PRO A 686 0.34 -14.19 32.10
C PRO A 686 -0.82 -15.12 32.49
N ASP A 687 -1.12 -16.11 31.64
CA ASP A 687 -2.24 -17.04 31.87
C ASP A 687 -1.86 -18.17 32.84
N CYS A 688 -0.70 -18.79 32.64
CA CYS A 688 -0.29 -19.98 33.37
C CYS A 688 0.72 -19.65 34.49
N LYS A 689 0.80 -20.47 35.53
CA LYS A 689 1.79 -20.33 36.62
C LYS A 689 2.20 -21.69 37.19
N PRO A 690 3.35 -21.82 37.88
CA PRO A 690 3.79 -23.11 38.43
C PRO A 690 2.71 -23.84 39.20
N GLY A 691 2.54 -25.14 38.91
CA GLY A 691 1.49 -25.98 39.49
C GLY A 691 0.09 -25.80 38.88
N ASP A 692 -0.08 -24.89 37.93
CA ASP A 692 -1.34 -24.58 37.23
C ASP A 692 -1.11 -24.52 35.70
N MET A 693 -0.54 -25.61 35.16
CA MET A 693 -0.37 -25.83 33.73
C MET A 693 -1.50 -26.71 33.18
N PRO A 694 -1.96 -26.46 31.94
CA PRO A 694 -2.89 -27.37 31.28
C PRO A 694 -2.17 -28.68 30.90
N LYS A 695 -2.95 -29.70 30.55
CA LYS A 695 -2.39 -30.87 29.86
C LYS A 695 -2.03 -30.48 28.43
N PRO A 696 -0.81 -30.81 27.93
CA PRO A 696 -0.40 -30.49 26.56
C PRO A 696 -1.44 -30.86 25.50
N GLU A 697 -1.99 -32.07 25.57
CA GLU A 697 -2.88 -32.63 24.55
C GLU A 697 -4.29 -32.02 24.49
N SER A 698 -4.68 -31.27 25.52
CA SER A 698 -5.98 -30.59 25.60
C SER A 698 -5.81 -29.11 25.94
N ASN A 699 -4.66 -28.55 25.57
CA ASN A 699 -4.29 -27.19 25.92
C ASN A 699 -5.16 -26.17 25.18
N THR A 700 -5.78 -25.27 25.94
CA THR A 700 -6.57 -24.14 25.44
C THR A 700 -6.09 -22.79 26.00
N ARG A 701 -4.99 -22.80 26.75
CA ARG A 701 -4.44 -21.65 27.48
C ARG A 701 -3.34 -20.96 26.67
N ARG A 702 -2.97 -19.75 27.09
CA ARG A 702 -1.91 -18.94 26.47
C ARG A 702 -0.51 -19.28 27.02
N CYS A 703 -0.24 -20.58 27.15
CA CYS A 703 1.09 -21.10 27.42
C CYS A 703 1.27 -22.42 26.67
N TYR A 704 2.50 -22.77 26.34
CA TYR A 704 2.80 -23.97 25.58
C TYR A 704 4.04 -24.69 26.13
N PRO A 705 4.04 -26.04 26.07
CA PRO A 705 5.17 -26.82 26.51
C PRO A 705 6.31 -26.78 25.48
N VAL A 706 7.55 -26.84 25.95
CA VAL A 706 8.78 -26.97 25.14
C VAL A 706 9.70 -27.96 25.85
N ILE A 707 10.25 -28.93 25.12
CA ILE A 707 11.24 -29.86 25.65
C ILE A 707 12.63 -29.31 25.35
N TRP A 708 13.46 -29.13 26.37
CA TRP A 708 14.82 -28.59 26.20
C TRP A 708 15.75 -29.03 27.35
N SER A 709 17.05 -28.75 27.21
CA SER A 709 18.10 -29.06 28.20
C SER A 709 18.93 -27.82 28.56
N PRO A 710 19.18 -27.53 29.85
CA PRO A 710 20.03 -26.43 30.28
C PRO A 710 21.51 -26.57 29.86
N PRO A 711 22.22 -25.44 29.62
CA PRO A 711 23.64 -25.45 29.26
C PRO A 711 24.55 -26.09 30.30
N ASP A 712 24.19 -26.01 31.58
CA ASP A 712 25.00 -26.48 32.72
C ASP A 712 24.75 -27.95 33.09
N SER A 713 24.06 -28.73 32.26
CA SER A 713 23.78 -30.14 32.56
C SER A 713 25.05 -31.00 32.52
N PRO A 714 25.53 -31.51 33.68
CA PRO A 714 26.77 -32.25 33.75
C PRO A 714 26.49 -33.73 33.45
N GLY A 715 26.96 -34.23 32.31
CA GLY A 715 27.14 -35.66 32.05
C GLY A 715 26.14 -36.30 31.10
N ALA A 716 26.56 -37.44 30.53
CA ALA A 716 25.84 -38.23 29.53
C ALA A 716 24.51 -38.85 29.98
N GLU A 717 24.08 -38.61 31.23
CA GLU A 717 22.91 -39.21 31.88
C GLU A 717 21.76 -38.22 32.15
N TYR A 718 21.88 -36.95 31.72
CA TYR A 718 20.83 -35.95 31.91
C TYR A 718 19.86 -35.92 30.70
N GLU A 719 18.59 -36.21 30.92
CA GLU A 719 17.55 -36.18 29.88
C GLU A 719 16.90 -34.78 29.77
N PRO A 720 16.52 -34.33 28.55
CA PRO A 720 15.71 -33.13 28.37
C PRO A 720 14.45 -33.16 29.22
N TYR A 721 14.01 -32.02 29.74
CA TYR A 721 12.77 -31.91 30.49
C TYR A 721 11.78 -30.99 29.80
N LEU A 722 10.51 -31.17 30.14
CA LEU A 722 9.42 -30.33 29.68
C LEU A 722 9.34 -29.06 30.54
N ASP A 723 9.31 -27.92 29.88
CA ASP A 723 9.13 -26.59 30.45
C ASP A 723 7.98 -25.87 29.73
N TRP A 724 7.53 -24.73 30.26
CA TRP A 724 6.40 -23.99 29.73
C TRP A 724 6.76 -22.55 29.39
N PHE A 725 6.21 -22.05 28.29
CA PHE A 725 6.41 -20.69 27.81
C PHE A 725 5.06 -19.99 27.62
N HIS A 726 5.04 -18.68 27.82
CA HIS A 726 3.88 -17.81 27.64
C HIS A 726 3.72 -17.38 26.19
N SER A 727 2.47 -17.23 25.75
CA SER A 727 2.12 -16.39 24.61
C SER A 727 1.23 -15.26 25.11
N TYR A 728 1.45 -14.05 24.63
CA TYR A 728 0.68 -12.88 25.01
C TYR A 728 -0.18 -12.43 23.84
N VAL A 729 -1.40 -12.00 24.12
CA VAL A 729 -2.30 -11.46 23.10
C VAL A 729 -2.59 -10.00 23.38
N VAL A 730 -2.80 -9.22 22.32
CA VAL A 730 -3.25 -7.83 22.44
C VAL A 730 -4.71 -7.81 22.88
N THR A 731 -5.03 -7.21 24.01
CA THR A 731 -6.41 -7.07 24.49
C THR A 731 -7.00 -5.70 24.19
N GLN A 732 -6.16 -4.68 23.97
CA GLN A 732 -6.60 -3.33 23.66
C GLN A 732 -5.55 -2.56 22.86
N VAL A 733 -6.00 -1.71 21.95
CA VAL A 733 -5.21 -0.68 21.28
C VAL A 733 -5.86 0.69 21.49
N LEU A 734 -5.03 1.68 21.81
CA LEU A 734 -5.41 3.07 22.03
C LEU A 734 -4.71 3.97 21.02
N GLU A 735 -5.45 4.84 20.36
CA GLU A 735 -4.89 5.86 19.47
C GLU A 735 -5.17 7.25 20.07
N SER A 736 -4.13 7.83 20.68
CA SER A 736 -4.18 9.11 21.38
C SER A 736 -3.65 10.24 20.51
N ASP A 737 -4.38 11.34 20.51
CA ASP A 737 -3.93 12.62 19.97
C ASP A 737 -3.29 13.48 21.08
N ASN A 738 -1.98 13.70 21.02
CA ASN A 738 -1.29 14.49 22.03
C ASN A 738 -1.19 15.99 21.67
N THR A 739 -1.77 16.44 20.54
CA THR A 739 -1.63 17.82 20.05
C THR A 739 -2.97 18.56 19.87
N GLY A 740 -4.01 17.88 19.38
CA GLY A 740 -5.32 18.46 19.00
C GLY A 740 -6.47 18.24 20.00
N GLY A 741 -6.21 17.54 21.11
CA GLY A 741 -7.17 17.28 22.19
C GLY A 741 -8.37 16.40 21.81
N ALA A 742 -8.28 15.61 20.73
CA ALA A 742 -9.30 14.62 20.41
C ALA A 742 -9.36 13.52 21.49
N PRO A 743 -10.56 12.97 21.80
CA PRO A 743 -10.67 11.77 22.64
C PRO A 743 -9.84 10.62 22.09
N VAL A 744 -9.35 9.77 22.98
CA VAL A 744 -8.59 8.57 22.62
C VAL A 744 -9.53 7.61 21.88
N LYS A 745 -9.13 7.14 20.70
CA LYS A 745 -9.83 6.04 20.04
C LYS A 745 -9.41 4.73 20.70
N GLU A 746 -10.40 3.93 21.09
CA GLU A 746 -10.20 2.69 21.83
C GLU A 746 -10.73 1.51 21.01
N THR A 747 -9.90 0.46 20.89
CA THR A 747 -10.29 -0.81 20.27
C THR A 747 -9.94 -1.96 21.20
N ASP A 748 -10.92 -2.75 21.61
CA ASP A 748 -10.76 -3.89 22.50
C ASP A 748 -10.92 -5.23 21.75
N TYR A 749 -10.14 -6.21 22.15
CA TYR A 749 -10.13 -7.54 21.55
C TYR A 749 -10.48 -8.60 22.59
N SER A 750 -11.45 -9.45 22.26
CA SER A 750 -11.80 -10.63 23.05
C SER A 750 -11.61 -11.89 22.24
N TYR A 751 -10.73 -12.75 22.72
CA TYR A 751 -10.44 -14.05 22.08
C TYR A 751 -11.28 -15.13 22.74
N LEU A 752 -12.14 -15.77 21.97
CA LEU A 752 -13.09 -16.76 22.45
C LEU A 752 -12.57 -18.19 22.18
N ASP A 753 -13.20 -19.18 22.79
CA ASP A 753 -12.95 -20.63 22.62
C ASP A 753 -11.58 -21.18 23.06
N GLY A 754 -10.69 -20.32 23.55
CA GLY A 754 -9.34 -20.69 23.92
C GLY A 754 -8.39 -20.84 22.73
N MET A 755 -7.09 -20.82 23.01
CA MET A 755 -6.05 -20.92 22.00
C MET A 755 -5.89 -22.38 21.54
N GLY A 756 -5.90 -22.61 20.22
CA GLY A 756 -5.60 -23.93 19.67
C GLY A 756 -4.10 -24.24 19.70
N TRP A 757 -3.75 -25.45 20.12
CA TRP A 757 -2.40 -26.01 20.04
C TRP A 757 -2.46 -27.39 19.41
N ALA A 758 -1.53 -27.68 18.51
CA ALA A 758 -1.30 -29.00 17.96
C ALA A 758 0.05 -29.52 18.42
N LYS A 759 0.20 -30.85 18.38
CA LYS A 759 1.51 -31.47 18.49
C LYS A 759 2.29 -31.15 17.22
N GLU A 760 3.53 -30.70 17.37
CA GLU A 760 4.45 -30.50 16.25
C GLU A 760 4.52 -31.78 15.41
N GLU A 761 4.52 -31.61 14.09
CA GLU A 761 4.71 -32.74 13.19
C GLU A 761 6.17 -33.21 13.27
N ALA A 762 6.36 -34.53 13.21
CA ALA A 762 7.70 -35.08 13.17
C ALA A 762 8.40 -34.64 11.89
N ASP A 763 9.65 -34.18 12.04
CA ASP A 763 10.55 -33.83 10.94
C ASP A 763 11.88 -34.59 11.06
N GLU A 764 12.76 -34.38 10.09
CA GLU A 764 14.06 -35.03 9.97
C GLU A 764 15.10 -34.52 10.98
N PHE A 765 14.82 -33.39 11.65
CA PHE A 765 15.79 -32.63 12.45
C PHE A 765 15.46 -32.66 13.96
N THR A 766 14.23 -33.04 14.30
CA THR A 766 13.70 -33.02 15.66
C THR A 766 13.43 -34.45 16.13
N LYS A 767 13.95 -34.82 17.30
CA LYS A 767 13.73 -36.17 17.82
C LYS A 767 12.26 -36.34 18.19
N ALA A 768 11.65 -37.46 17.78
CA ALA A 768 10.24 -37.75 18.07
C ALA A 768 9.86 -37.70 19.57
N LYS A 769 10.83 -37.95 20.47
CA LYS A 769 10.65 -37.85 21.93
C LYS A 769 10.60 -36.40 22.46
N GLU A 770 11.06 -35.44 21.65
CA GLU A 770 11.15 -34.01 21.98
C GLU A 770 9.97 -33.21 21.40
N LEU A 771 9.19 -33.80 20.48
CA LEU A 771 7.98 -33.19 19.92
C LEU A 771 6.89 -33.00 20.97
N THR A 772 6.32 -31.80 21.02
CA THR A 772 5.32 -31.41 22.01
C THR A 772 4.19 -30.56 21.41
N TYR A 773 3.23 -30.12 22.24
CA TYR A 773 2.07 -29.32 21.81
C TYR A 773 2.41 -27.83 21.71
N GLY A 774 3.50 -27.51 21.00
CA GLY A 774 4.01 -26.15 20.79
C GLY A 774 3.55 -25.49 19.48
N ASP A 775 2.91 -26.25 18.57
CA ASP A 775 2.43 -25.72 17.29
C ASP A 775 1.12 -24.93 17.49
N ARG A 776 1.21 -23.60 17.35
CA ARG A 776 0.10 -22.69 17.60
C ARG A 776 -0.89 -22.69 16.43
N LYS A 777 -2.15 -23.00 16.73
CA LYS A 777 -3.28 -23.01 15.79
C LYS A 777 -4.22 -21.80 15.90
N GLY A 778 -3.90 -20.85 16.79
CA GLY A 778 -4.66 -19.59 16.94
C GLY A 778 -6.05 -19.75 17.57
N TYR A 779 -6.84 -18.68 17.53
CA TYR A 779 -8.20 -18.63 18.05
C TYR A 779 -9.24 -18.87 16.95
N GLY A 780 -10.28 -19.62 17.29
CA GLY A 780 -11.40 -19.89 16.39
C GLY A 780 -12.35 -18.71 16.24
N ARG A 781 -12.43 -17.84 17.26
CA ARG A 781 -13.31 -16.67 17.28
C ARG A 781 -12.65 -15.48 17.97
N VAL A 782 -12.77 -14.30 17.37
CA VAL A 782 -12.30 -13.03 17.93
C VAL A 782 -13.38 -11.97 17.79
N GLN A 783 -13.65 -11.25 18.88
CA GLN A 783 -14.53 -10.08 18.87
C GLN A 783 -13.70 -8.81 18.95
N VAL A 784 -14.01 -7.86 18.08
CA VAL A 784 -13.42 -6.52 18.01
C VAL A 784 -14.48 -5.52 18.43
N ARG A 785 -14.21 -4.76 19.49
CA ARG A 785 -15.07 -3.66 19.95
C ARG A 785 -14.36 -2.34 19.73
N THR A 786 -15.07 -1.32 19.26
CA THR A 786 -14.48 0.02 19.06
C THR A 786 -15.32 1.08 19.79
N GLY A 787 -14.65 2.01 20.47
CA GLY A 787 -15.24 3.03 21.33
C GLY A 787 -14.95 2.79 22.81
N ALA A 788 -14.88 3.85 23.62
CA ALA A 788 -14.73 3.72 25.05
C ALA A 788 -16.10 3.38 25.68
N PRO A 789 -16.22 2.30 26.47
CA PRO A 789 -17.50 1.85 27.04
C PRO A 789 -18.10 2.88 28.00
N ALA A 790 -17.28 3.73 28.63
CA ALA A 790 -17.72 4.79 29.51
C ALA A 790 -18.36 5.99 28.78
N GLU A 791 -18.06 6.17 27.48
CA GLU A 791 -18.49 7.34 26.70
C GLU A 791 -19.65 7.04 25.73
N GLY A 792 -20.07 5.79 25.61
CA GLY A 792 -21.21 5.42 24.78
C GLY A 792 -21.26 3.94 24.41
N LYS A 793 -22.03 3.64 23.36
CA LYS A 793 -22.15 2.29 22.83
C LYS A 793 -20.99 1.98 21.90
N GLN A 794 -20.33 0.85 22.14
CA GLN A 794 -19.27 0.33 21.30
C GLN A 794 -19.86 -0.32 20.04
N THR A 795 -19.13 -0.27 18.92
CA THR A 795 -19.39 -1.16 17.78
C THR A 795 -18.86 -2.56 18.09
N LEU A 796 -19.37 -3.58 17.41
CA LEU A 796 -18.92 -4.96 17.58
C LEU A 796 -18.86 -5.67 16.21
N THR A 797 -17.70 -6.24 15.92
CA THR A 797 -17.49 -7.20 14.83
C THR A 797 -16.93 -8.50 15.41
N GLU A 798 -17.45 -9.65 14.99
CA GLU A 798 -16.93 -10.98 15.34
C GLU A 798 -16.35 -11.64 14.09
N TYR A 799 -15.14 -12.17 14.22
CA TYR A 799 -14.48 -12.99 13.21
C TYR A 799 -14.44 -14.44 13.66
N ARG A 800 -14.64 -15.35 12.71
CA ARG A 800 -14.41 -16.79 12.85
C ARG A 800 -13.27 -17.20 11.93
N TYR A 801 -12.40 -18.08 12.39
CA TYR A 801 -11.22 -18.50 11.64
C TYR A 801 -11.12 -20.02 11.50
N PHE A 802 -10.59 -20.45 10.37
CA PHE A 802 -9.99 -21.77 10.21
C PHE A 802 -8.67 -21.80 10.99
N ARG A 803 -8.42 -22.90 11.71
CA ARG A 803 -7.25 -23.05 12.58
C ARG A 803 -6.20 -23.99 11.99
N GLY A 804 -6.47 -24.59 10.83
CA GLY A 804 -5.60 -25.59 10.23
C GLY A 804 -5.67 -26.94 10.93
N ILE A 805 -6.73 -27.22 11.69
CA ILE A 805 -6.88 -28.48 12.42
C ILE A 805 -7.60 -29.47 11.50
N LYS A 806 -6.84 -30.41 10.94
CA LYS A 806 -7.35 -31.41 9.99
C LYS A 806 -8.67 -32.06 10.45
N ASP A 807 -9.63 -32.10 9.53
CA ASP A 807 -10.96 -32.70 9.67
C ASP A 807 -11.91 -32.01 10.68
N ALA A 808 -11.47 -30.94 11.37
CA ALA A 808 -12.33 -30.16 12.25
C ALA A 808 -13.44 -29.46 11.48
N LYS A 809 -14.57 -29.17 12.14
CA LYS A 809 -15.71 -28.48 11.51
C LYS A 809 -15.79 -27.05 12.02
N VAL A 810 -15.67 -26.07 11.12
CA VAL A 810 -15.79 -24.64 11.42
C VAL A 810 -17.13 -24.15 10.92
N THR A 811 -17.97 -23.71 11.85
CA THR A 811 -19.39 -23.40 11.59
C THR A 811 -19.64 -21.90 11.65
N ASP A 812 -20.41 -21.37 10.70
CA ASP A 812 -20.89 -19.98 10.68
C ASP A 812 -22.13 -19.74 11.56
N HIS A 813 -22.68 -18.52 11.54
CA HIS A 813 -23.89 -18.18 12.28
C HIS A 813 -25.15 -18.91 11.79
N GLU A 814 -25.18 -19.40 10.55
CA GLU A 814 -26.30 -20.18 10.00
C GLU A 814 -26.21 -21.67 10.31
N GLY A 815 -25.12 -22.14 10.92
CA GLY A 815 -24.91 -23.55 11.20
C GLY A 815 -24.28 -24.33 10.04
N THR A 816 -23.81 -23.65 8.99
CA THR A 816 -23.13 -24.29 7.86
C THR A 816 -21.69 -24.61 8.24
N ALA A 817 -21.35 -25.90 8.26
CA ALA A 817 -20.02 -26.37 8.64
C ALA A 817 -19.12 -26.57 7.41
N VAL A 818 -17.92 -25.98 7.44
CA VAL A 818 -16.84 -26.25 6.47
C VAL A 818 -15.74 -27.07 7.17
N THR A 819 -15.16 -28.03 6.46
CA THR A 819 -14.06 -28.85 6.99
C THR A 819 -12.77 -28.04 6.97
N ASP A 820 -12.08 -27.99 8.11
CA ASP A 820 -10.78 -27.36 8.28
C ASP A 820 -9.67 -28.26 7.71
N HIS A 821 -8.62 -27.61 7.20
CA HIS A 821 -7.48 -28.23 6.54
C HIS A 821 -6.23 -27.41 6.87
N PRO A 822 -5.03 -28.01 7.04
CA PRO A 822 -3.81 -27.27 7.34
C PRO A 822 -3.57 -26.05 6.43
N ALA A 823 -3.85 -26.18 5.12
CA ALA A 823 -3.74 -25.09 4.14
C ALA A 823 -4.69 -23.90 4.38
N PHE A 824 -5.70 -24.04 5.25
CA PHE A 824 -6.66 -22.98 5.58
C PHE A 824 -6.31 -22.24 6.88
N ALA A 825 -5.21 -22.59 7.54
CA ALA A 825 -4.82 -21.98 8.82
C ALA A 825 -4.79 -20.45 8.75
N GLY A 826 -5.55 -19.78 9.62
CA GLY A 826 -5.62 -18.33 9.69
C GLY A 826 -6.60 -17.68 8.70
N MET A 827 -7.16 -18.41 7.74
CA MET A 827 -8.19 -17.88 6.84
C MET A 827 -9.50 -17.60 7.60
N THR A 828 -10.17 -16.51 7.25
CA THR A 828 -11.47 -16.15 7.84
C THR A 828 -12.54 -17.12 7.34
N ARG A 829 -13.31 -17.73 8.26
CA ARG A 829 -14.52 -18.50 7.96
C ARG A 829 -15.74 -17.60 7.84
N GLU A 830 -15.85 -16.60 8.71
CA GLU A 830 -16.98 -15.67 8.71
C GLU A 830 -16.60 -14.35 9.40
N GLU A 831 -17.08 -13.25 8.85
CA GLU A 831 -17.14 -11.94 9.51
C GLU A 831 -18.61 -11.61 9.83
N ALA A 832 -18.86 -11.14 11.04
CA ALA A 832 -20.21 -10.81 11.53
C ALA A 832 -20.24 -9.43 12.20
N THR A 833 -21.06 -8.52 11.71
CA THR A 833 -21.20 -7.16 12.23
C THR A 833 -22.51 -7.00 12.97
N TYR A 834 -22.44 -6.38 14.15
CA TYR A 834 -23.58 -6.11 15.02
C TYR A 834 -23.90 -4.62 15.04
N SER A 835 -25.16 -4.27 15.33
CA SER A 835 -25.60 -2.87 15.43
C SER A 835 -24.85 -2.07 16.52
N GLN A 836 -24.36 -2.79 17.53
CA GLN A 836 -23.56 -2.33 18.66
C GLN A 836 -23.14 -3.56 19.48
N ASP A 837 -22.25 -3.40 20.45
CA ASP A 837 -22.02 -4.44 21.45
C ASP A 837 -23.31 -4.78 22.22
N GLY A 838 -23.58 -6.08 22.35
CA GLY A 838 -24.85 -6.62 22.84
C GLY A 838 -26.07 -6.34 21.96
N GLY A 839 -25.88 -5.84 20.74
CA GLY A 839 -26.92 -5.52 19.77
C GLY A 839 -27.38 -6.69 18.91
N THR A 840 -28.21 -6.40 17.92
CA THR A 840 -28.66 -7.33 16.88
C THR A 840 -27.56 -7.56 15.85
N LEU A 841 -27.50 -8.76 15.29
CA LEU A 841 -26.67 -9.08 14.12
C LEU A 841 -27.24 -8.34 12.89
N GLU A 842 -26.40 -7.59 12.19
CA GLU A 842 -26.79 -6.76 11.03
C GLU A 842 -26.29 -7.32 9.71
N SER A 843 -25.08 -7.89 9.69
CA SER A 843 -24.54 -8.54 8.50
C SER A 843 -23.61 -9.68 8.83
N THR A 844 -23.53 -10.67 7.94
CA THR A 844 -22.51 -11.73 7.98
C THR A 844 -21.95 -11.98 6.60
N THR A 845 -20.65 -12.16 6.47
CA THR A 845 -20.02 -12.67 5.24
C THR A 845 -19.28 -13.95 5.58
N SER A 846 -19.72 -15.06 4.99
CA SER A 846 -19.16 -16.39 5.18
C SER A 846 -18.29 -16.78 3.99
N TYR A 847 -17.13 -17.35 4.27
CA TYR A 847 -16.15 -17.77 3.27
C TYR A 847 -15.93 -19.28 3.31
N THR A 848 -15.91 -19.90 2.14
CA THR A 848 -15.51 -21.30 1.94
C THR A 848 -14.21 -21.33 1.13
N PRO A 849 -13.08 -21.72 1.74
CA PRO A 849 -11.82 -21.83 1.02
C PRO A 849 -11.79 -23.05 0.11
N TRP A 850 -10.91 -23.00 -0.88
CA TRP A 850 -10.62 -24.04 -1.84
C TRP A 850 -9.12 -24.37 -1.79
N HIS A 851 -8.79 -25.63 -2.05
CA HIS A 851 -7.44 -26.04 -2.39
C HIS A 851 -7.45 -27.02 -3.56
N SER A 852 -6.38 -27.04 -4.36
CA SER A 852 -6.21 -28.01 -5.46
C SER A 852 -5.95 -29.43 -4.93
N THR A 853 -5.90 -30.42 -5.84
CA THR A 853 -5.16 -31.65 -5.54
C THR A 853 -3.69 -31.33 -5.30
N ALA A 854 -2.97 -32.16 -4.53
CA ALA A 854 -1.56 -31.90 -4.22
C ALA A 854 -0.74 -31.70 -5.52
N THR A 855 -0.07 -30.56 -5.64
CA THR A 855 0.78 -30.20 -6.79
C THR A 855 2.17 -30.84 -6.68
N ALA A 856 2.63 -31.08 -5.45
CA ALA A 856 3.82 -31.87 -5.14
C ALA A 856 3.56 -32.81 -3.96
N THR A 857 4.21 -33.97 -3.96
CA THR A 857 4.18 -34.92 -2.84
C THR A 857 5.58 -35.38 -2.49
N HIS A 858 5.97 -35.22 -1.22
CA HIS A 858 7.24 -35.70 -0.70
C HIS A 858 7.04 -36.71 0.43
N LYS A 859 7.35 -37.98 0.17
CA LYS A 859 7.26 -39.07 1.15
C LYS A 859 8.55 -39.19 1.92
N ARG A 860 8.41 -39.09 3.24
CA ARG A 860 9.52 -39.18 4.19
C ARG A 860 9.42 -40.47 5.00
N GLU A 861 10.48 -41.27 5.04
CA GLU A 861 10.45 -42.57 5.71
C GLU A 861 10.18 -42.40 7.22
N GLY A 862 9.08 -42.97 7.71
CA GLY A 862 8.70 -42.89 9.12
C GLY A 862 8.17 -41.53 9.59
N LEU A 863 7.93 -40.57 8.68
CA LEU A 863 7.45 -39.22 8.95
C LEU A 863 6.17 -38.90 8.14
N PRO A 864 5.37 -37.88 8.53
CA PRO A 864 4.23 -37.42 7.73
C PRO A 864 4.65 -37.02 6.31
N THR A 865 3.81 -37.31 5.32
CA THR A 865 4.01 -36.87 3.94
C THR A 865 3.81 -35.36 3.85
N GLN A 866 4.71 -34.66 3.15
CA GLN A 866 4.53 -33.24 2.82
C GLN A 866 3.78 -33.10 1.50
N TYR A 867 2.98 -32.04 1.42
CA TYR A 867 2.18 -31.71 0.26
C TYR A 867 2.30 -30.22 -0.05
N ALA A 868 2.29 -29.90 -1.33
CA ALA A 868 2.07 -28.55 -1.83
C ALA A 868 0.65 -28.43 -2.40
N TYR A 869 -0.01 -27.30 -2.19
CA TYR A 869 -1.36 -27.03 -2.70
C TYR A 869 -1.49 -25.59 -3.20
N ALA A 870 -2.21 -25.41 -4.30
CA ALA A 870 -2.79 -24.12 -4.62
C ALA A 870 -4.03 -23.88 -3.74
N THR A 871 -4.27 -22.62 -3.37
CA THR A 871 -5.41 -22.23 -2.52
C THR A 871 -6.17 -21.05 -3.12
N GLY A 872 -7.44 -20.91 -2.75
CA GLY A 872 -8.33 -19.85 -3.24
C GLY A 872 -9.64 -19.76 -2.47
N GLY A 873 -10.52 -18.82 -2.82
CA GLY A 873 -11.85 -18.64 -2.20
C GLY A 873 -12.98 -19.21 -3.06
N ALA A 874 -13.47 -20.42 -2.76
CA ALA A 874 -14.51 -21.08 -3.55
C ALA A 874 -15.89 -20.42 -3.47
N THR A 875 -16.29 -19.93 -2.29
CA THR A 875 -17.63 -19.37 -2.13
C THR A 875 -17.67 -18.28 -1.07
N ASP A 876 -18.31 -17.17 -1.40
CA ASP A 876 -18.65 -16.09 -0.48
C ASP A 876 -20.16 -16.02 -0.34
N VAL A 877 -20.68 -15.94 0.88
CA VAL A 877 -22.11 -15.78 1.16
C VAL A 877 -22.28 -14.59 2.09
N SER A 878 -22.83 -13.50 1.56
CA SER A 878 -23.12 -12.28 2.33
C SER A 878 -24.59 -12.23 2.70
N ARG A 879 -24.88 -11.86 3.95
CA ARG A 879 -26.24 -11.66 4.45
C ARG A 879 -26.33 -10.28 5.06
N THR A 880 -27.37 -9.54 4.69
CA THR A 880 -27.66 -8.22 5.25
C THR A 880 -29.08 -8.18 5.80
N SER A 881 -29.22 -7.71 7.04
CA SER A 881 -30.50 -7.52 7.71
C SER A 881 -31.33 -6.47 6.98
N LEU A 882 -32.58 -6.79 6.71
CA LEU A 882 -33.59 -5.85 6.20
C LEU A 882 -34.52 -5.36 7.32
N GLY A 883 -34.20 -5.68 8.58
CA GLY A 883 -35.06 -5.48 9.74
C GLY A 883 -36.11 -6.60 9.92
N GLU A 884 -36.73 -6.63 11.11
CA GLU A 884 -37.80 -7.58 11.46
C GLU A 884 -37.44 -9.08 11.28
N GLY A 885 -36.16 -9.43 11.35
CA GLY A 885 -35.67 -10.79 11.13
C GLY A 885 -35.62 -11.23 9.67
N LYS A 886 -35.83 -10.32 8.72
CA LYS A 886 -35.67 -10.57 7.28
C LYS A 886 -34.23 -10.33 6.87
N TRP A 887 -33.74 -11.14 5.93
CA TRP A 887 -32.37 -11.10 5.43
C TRP A 887 -32.38 -11.09 3.90
N ARG A 888 -31.48 -10.30 3.31
CA ARG A 888 -31.06 -10.46 1.91
C ARG A 888 -29.79 -11.31 1.92
N THR A 889 -29.71 -12.31 1.05
CA THR A 889 -28.52 -13.16 0.90
C THR A 889 -27.99 -13.05 -0.51
N THR A 890 -26.72 -12.68 -0.65
CA THR A 890 -25.99 -12.74 -1.91
C THR A 890 -24.91 -13.80 -1.86
N ARG A 891 -24.57 -14.38 -3.02
CA ARG A 891 -23.62 -15.47 -3.12
C ARG A 891 -22.75 -15.34 -4.36
N THR A 892 -21.46 -15.57 -4.18
CA THR A 892 -20.49 -15.66 -5.28
C THR A 892 -19.81 -17.03 -5.21
N GLU A 893 -19.71 -17.71 -6.35
CA GLU A 893 -19.05 -19.02 -6.47
C GLU A 893 -17.92 -18.96 -7.49
N ARG A 894 -16.79 -19.61 -7.18
CA ARG A 894 -15.61 -19.60 -8.06
C ARG A 894 -15.10 -21.00 -8.34
N THR A 895 -14.58 -21.18 -9.55
CA THR A 895 -13.76 -22.35 -9.92
C THR A 895 -12.35 -21.89 -10.26
N PHE A 896 -11.38 -22.78 -10.08
CA PHE A 896 -9.97 -22.47 -10.26
C PHE A 896 -9.31 -23.46 -11.21
N ASP A 897 -8.19 -23.05 -11.81
CA ASP A 897 -7.28 -23.98 -12.46
C ASP A 897 -6.31 -24.62 -11.45
N ASP A 898 -5.38 -25.44 -11.95
CA ASP A 898 -4.43 -26.18 -11.12
C ASP A 898 -3.45 -25.27 -10.34
N ASN A 899 -3.28 -24.01 -10.75
CA ASN A 899 -2.44 -23.01 -10.09
C ASN A 899 -3.25 -22.11 -9.12
N GLY A 900 -4.55 -22.37 -8.93
CA GLY A 900 -5.42 -21.55 -8.08
C GLY A 900 -5.88 -20.24 -8.73
N GLN A 901 -5.76 -20.11 -10.05
CA GLN A 901 -6.23 -18.92 -10.77
C GLN A 901 -7.73 -19.03 -11.05
N PRO A 902 -8.55 -17.98 -10.81
CA PRO A 902 -9.98 -18.04 -11.09
C PRO A 902 -10.27 -18.29 -12.57
N LEU A 903 -11.07 -19.32 -12.87
CA LEU A 903 -11.55 -19.63 -14.21
C LEU A 903 -12.97 -19.12 -14.43
N THR A 904 -13.82 -19.23 -13.40
CA THR A 904 -15.18 -18.71 -13.42
C THR A 904 -15.50 -18.04 -12.10
N GLU A 905 -16.30 -16.99 -12.16
CA GLU A 905 -16.92 -16.32 -11.03
C GLU A 905 -18.41 -16.17 -11.34
N SER A 906 -19.25 -16.87 -10.58
CA SER A 906 -20.70 -16.80 -10.69
C SER A 906 -21.25 -15.94 -9.57
N GLU A 907 -21.71 -14.74 -9.88
CA GLU A 907 -22.46 -13.89 -8.98
C GLU A 907 -23.94 -14.25 -9.07
N LEU A 908 -24.51 -14.79 -7.99
CA LEU A 908 -25.91 -15.24 -7.96
C LEU A 908 -26.88 -14.15 -7.49
N GLY A 909 -26.43 -12.89 -7.45
CA GLY A 909 -27.27 -11.77 -7.01
C GLY A 909 -27.93 -11.99 -5.65
N ASP A 910 -29.15 -11.49 -5.48
CA ASP A 910 -30.03 -11.85 -4.37
C ASP A 910 -30.58 -13.25 -4.62
N THR A 911 -30.08 -14.25 -3.89
CA THR A 911 -30.45 -15.68 -4.06
C THR A 911 -31.95 -16.00 -3.92
N ALA A 912 -32.77 -15.05 -3.47
CA ALA A 912 -34.24 -15.16 -3.46
C ALA A 912 -34.91 -14.66 -4.74
N LYS A 913 -34.15 -14.11 -5.68
CA LYS A 913 -34.55 -13.61 -6.99
C LYS A 913 -33.74 -14.35 -8.06
N GLY A 914 -34.22 -14.26 -9.30
CA GLY A 914 -33.43 -14.66 -10.44
C GLY A 914 -33.59 -13.67 -11.58
N GLY A 915 -32.69 -13.73 -12.54
CA GLY A 915 -32.48 -12.71 -13.56
C GLY A 915 -31.54 -11.59 -13.13
N ASP A 916 -30.89 -11.71 -11.96
CA ASP A 916 -29.82 -10.84 -11.46
C ASP A 916 -28.47 -11.58 -11.33
N GLU A 917 -28.35 -12.74 -11.97
CA GLU A 917 -27.11 -13.52 -11.99
C GLU A 917 -26.17 -13.07 -13.11
N GLU A 918 -24.88 -13.07 -12.80
CA GLU A 918 -23.80 -12.82 -13.75
C GLU A 918 -22.74 -13.92 -13.65
N CYS A 919 -22.16 -14.29 -14.79
CA CYS A 919 -21.04 -15.22 -14.85
C CYS A 919 -19.90 -14.57 -15.60
N THR A 920 -18.77 -14.41 -14.93
CA THR A 920 -17.50 -13.99 -15.51
C THR A 920 -16.63 -15.22 -15.72
N THR A 921 -16.16 -15.43 -16.95
CA THR A 921 -15.17 -16.46 -17.31
C THR A 921 -13.86 -15.78 -17.66
N THR A 922 -12.76 -16.23 -17.06
CA THR A 922 -11.42 -15.72 -17.30
C THR A 922 -10.56 -16.80 -17.94
N SER A 923 -9.87 -16.46 -19.02
CA SER A 923 -8.88 -17.34 -19.64
C SER A 923 -7.53 -16.63 -19.75
N TYR A 924 -6.45 -17.42 -19.63
CA TYR A 924 -5.10 -16.90 -19.49
C TYR A 924 -4.22 -17.21 -20.72
N ALA A 925 -3.38 -16.25 -21.13
CA ALA A 925 -2.29 -16.42 -22.09
C ALA A 925 -1.04 -16.89 -21.33
N LYS A 926 -0.82 -18.21 -21.30
CA LYS A 926 0.27 -18.82 -20.52
C LYS A 926 1.50 -19.07 -21.38
N ASN A 927 2.67 -18.80 -20.81
CA ASN A 927 3.97 -19.28 -21.26
C ASN A 927 4.66 -20.06 -20.13
N ALA A 928 4.53 -21.39 -20.17
CA ALA A 928 5.12 -22.26 -19.15
C ALA A 928 6.66 -22.21 -19.14
N ASP A 929 7.32 -21.97 -20.28
CA ASP A 929 8.79 -21.94 -20.36
C ASP A 929 9.37 -20.73 -19.62
N LYS A 930 8.67 -19.59 -19.66
CA LYS A 930 9.03 -18.36 -18.94
C LYS A 930 8.34 -18.19 -17.58
N ASN A 931 7.46 -19.11 -17.23
CA ASN A 931 6.58 -19.01 -16.06
C ASN A 931 5.68 -17.76 -16.04
N ILE A 932 5.24 -17.30 -17.21
CA ILE A 932 4.23 -16.24 -17.31
C ILE A 932 2.87 -16.95 -17.36
N LEU A 933 2.16 -16.98 -16.24
CA LEU A 933 0.95 -17.78 -16.03
C LEU A 933 -0.29 -16.93 -15.77
N THR A 934 -0.13 -15.67 -15.35
CA THR A 934 -1.21 -14.80 -14.82
C THR A 934 -1.83 -13.85 -15.83
N LEU A 935 -1.26 -13.72 -17.03
CA LEU A 935 -1.76 -12.79 -18.04
C LEU A 935 -3.11 -13.25 -18.61
N VAL A 936 -4.11 -12.37 -18.55
CA VAL A 936 -5.47 -12.66 -18.98
C VAL A 936 -5.63 -12.41 -20.47
N LYS A 937 -5.99 -13.42 -21.26
CA LYS A 937 -6.22 -13.27 -22.72
C LYS A 937 -7.66 -12.92 -23.06
N GLU A 938 -8.63 -13.37 -22.26
CA GLU A 938 -10.05 -13.08 -22.45
C GLU A 938 -10.78 -13.06 -21.11
N ILE A 939 -11.57 -12.01 -20.89
CA ILE A 939 -12.61 -11.93 -19.86
C ILE A 939 -13.95 -11.87 -20.57
N LYS A 940 -14.89 -12.73 -20.17
CA LYS A 940 -16.23 -12.77 -20.73
C LYS A 940 -17.27 -12.80 -19.64
N THR A 941 -18.21 -11.86 -19.69
CA THR A 941 -19.32 -11.77 -18.72
C THR A 941 -20.67 -11.97 -19.42
N THR A 942 -21.54 -12.78 -18.81
CA THR A 942 -22.90 -13.09 -19.32
C THR A 942 -23.94 -12.98 -18.21
N ALA A 943 -25.18 -12.61 -18.57
CA ALA A 943 -26.32 -12.40 -17.65
C ALA A 943 -26.99 -13.72 -17.19
N LYS A 944 -26.18 -14.70 -16.80
CA LYS A 944 -26.57 -16.03 -16.30
C LYS A 944 -25.58 -16.51 -15.27
N ALA A 945 -26.00 -17.43 -14.40
CA ALA A 945 -25.08 -18.16 -13.54
C ALA A 945 -24.11 -19.03 -14.37
N CYS A 946 -22.91 -19.28 -13.84
CA CYS A 946 -21.92 -20.08 -14.55
C CYS A 946 -22.39 -21.53 -14.74
N GLY A 947 -22.14 -22.07 -15.95
CA GLY A 947 -22.59 -23.41 -16.35
C GLY A 947 -24.01 -23.48 -16.91
N GLU A 948 -24.80 -22.39 -16.83
CA GLU A 948 -26.07 -22.31 -17.54
C GLU A 948 -25.90 -22.04 -19.04
N SER A 949 -26.88 -22.47 -19.84
CA SER A 949 -26.88 -22.20 -21.27
C SER A 949 -27.17 -20.72 -21.53
N THR A 950 -26.25 -20.04 -22.21
CA THR A 950 -26.40 -18.64 -22.63
C THR A 950 -26.94 -18.54 -24.06
N ALA A 951 -27.91 -17.67 -24.27
CA ALA A 951 -28.44 -17.30 -25.58
C ALA A 951 -27.65 -16.09 -26.09
N LEU A 952 -26.57 -16.33 -26.83
CA LEU A 952 -25.76 -15.25 -27.41
C LEU A 952 -26.39 -14.72 -28.72
N PRO A 953 -26.37 -13.40 -28.97
CA PRO A 953 -25.73 -12.36 -28.16
C PRO A 953 -26.60 -11.79 -27.02
N ASP A 954 -27.87 -12.20 -26.89
CA ASP A 954 -28.83 -11.60 -25.95
C ASP A 954 -28.38 -11.63 -24.47
N ASP A 955 -27.72 -12.70 -24.04
CA ASP A 955 -27.18 -12.86 -22.67
C ASP A 955 -25.74 -12.32 -22.52
N LEU A 956 -25.12 -11.78 -23.57
CA LEU A 956 -23.75 -11.27 -23.51
C LEU A 956 -23.71 -9.88 -22.86
N ILE A 957 -22.93 -9.74 -21.80
CA ILE A 957 -22.69 -8.44 -21.15
C ILE A 957 -21.41 -7.81 -21.73
N SER A 958 -20.27 -8.51 -21.63
CA SER A 958 -18.98 -8.01 -22.11
C SER A 958 -18.04 -9.14 -22.56
N VAL A 959 -17.13 -8.81 -23.47
CA VAL A 959 -15.93 -9.59 -23.80
C VAL A 959 -14.78 -8.62 -24.01
N GLU A 960 -13.70 -8.83 -23.28
CA GLU A 960 -12.45 -8.09 -23.41
C GLU A 960 -11.32 -9.08 -23.72
N ARG A 961 -10.45 -8.72 -24.66
CA ARG A 961 -9.37 -9.57 -25.17
C ARG A 961 -8.06 -8.83 -25.19
N HIS A 962 -7.02 -9.48 -24.66
CA HIS A 962 -5.68 -8.93 -24.59
C HIS A 962 -4.73 -9.77 -25.45
N TYR A 963 -4.00 -9.10 -26.33
CA TYR A 963 -2.98 -9.69 -27.18
C TYR A 963 -1.61 -9.16 -26.78
N TYR A 964 -0.69 -10.08 -26.49
CA TYR A 964 0.60 -9.76 -25.92
C TYR A 964 1.72 -9.80 -26.96
N ASP A 965 2.72 -8.93 -26.81
CA ASP A 965 4.01 -9.00 -27.51
C ASP A 965 3.91 -9.10 -29.06
N GLY A 966 2.94 -8.42 -29.65
CA GLY A 966 2.69 -8.40 -31.10
C GLY A 966 1.95 -9.65 -31.62
N ALA A 967 1.36 -10.44 -30.72
CA ALA A 967 0.59 -11.62 -31.09
C ALA A 967 -0.64 -11.28 -31.96
N THR A 968 -0.89 -12.13 -32.96
CA THR A 968 -2.11 -12.08 -33.79
C THR A 968 -3.14 -13.14 -33.40
N SER A 969 -2.83 -13.97 -32.40
CA SER A 969 -3.68 -15.01 -31.84
C SER A 969 -3.64 -14.92 -30.31
N LEU A 970 -4.76 -15.17 -29.65
CA LEU A 970 -4.87 -15.21 -28.18
C LEU A 970 -4.09 -16.38 -27.56
N ASP A 971 -3.77 -17.40 -28.36
CA ASP A 971 -3.05 -18.60 -27.91
C ASP A 971 -1.53 -18.50 -28.14
N THR A 972 -1.04 -17.39 -28.67
CA THR A 972 0.41 -17.16 -28.76
C THR A 972 0.96 -16.90 -27.35
N ALA A 973 1.95 -17.70 -26.94
CA ALA A 973 2.55 -17.58 -25.62
C ALA A 973 3.30 -16.22 -25.47
N PRO A 974 3.00 -15.43 -24.43
CA PRO A 974 3.68 -14.15 -24.18
C PRO A 974 5.14 -14.36 -23.80
N VAL A 975 5.99 -13.42 -24.18
CA VAL A 975 7.44 -13.39 -23.92
C VAL A 975 7.80 -12.35 -22.87
N LYS A 976 7.13 -11.20 -22.87
CA LYS A 976 7.31 -10.11 -21.88
C LYS A 976 6.02 -9.78 -21.16
N GLY A 977 4.88 -9.92 -21.83
CA GLY A 977 3.57 -9.58 -21.29
C GLY A 977 3.10 -8.17 -21.62
N ASP A 978 3.69 -7.53 -22.64
CA ASP A 978 3.26 -6.21 -23.10
C ASP A 978 1.92 -6.32 -23.84
N VAL A 979 0.87 -5.63 -23.38
CA VAL A 979 -0.43 -5.62 -24.06
C VAL A 979 -0.32 -4.78 -25.33
N THR A 980 -0.13 -5.43 -26.47
CA THR A 980 0.07 -4.76 -27.77
C THR A 980 -1.22 -4.52 -28.55
N ARG A 981 -2.31 -5.20 -28.19
CA ARG A 981 -3.63 -5.01 -28.79
C ARG A 981 -4.74 -5.38 -27.80
N LEU A 982 -5.75 -4.53 -27.74
CA LEU A 982 -7.01 -4.72 -27.02
C LEU A 982 -8.14 -4.89 -28.03
N ASP A 983 -8.96 -5.90 -27.79
CA ASP A 983 -10.18 -6.14 -28.56
C ASP A 983 -11.38 -6.18 -27.60
N GLU A 984 -12.50 -5.59 -28.01
CA GLU A 984 -13.80 -5.72 -27.35
C GLU A 984 -14.84 -6.31 -28.30
N GLN A 985 -15.96 -6.79 -27.77
CA GLN A 985 -17.08 -7.26 -28.56
C GLN A 985 -17.66 -6.17 -29.49
N ASP A 986 -18.14 -6.56 -30.67
CA ASP A 986 -18.87 -5.64 -31.56
C ASP A 986 -20.29 -5.33 -31.07
N ASP A 987 -20.94 -4.34 -31.69
CA ASP A 987 -22.31 -3.91 -31.37
C ASP A 987 -23.36 -5.02 -31.52
N LYS A 988 -23.02 -6.10 -32.23
CA LYS A 988 -23.88 -7.27 -32.44
C LYS A 988 -23.58 -8.41 -31.46
N GLY A 989 -22.50 -8.34 -30.68
CA GLY A 989 -22.02 -9.43 -29.84
C GLY A 989 -21.63 -10.69 -30.64
N THR A 990 -21.31 -10.55 -31.93
CA THR A 990 -20.97 -11.68 -32.84
C THR A 990 -19.55 -11.63 -33.38
N GLY A 991 -18.85 -10.52 -33.16
CA GLY A 991 -17.48 -10.29 -33.58
C GLY A 991 -16.72 -9.44 -32.56
N TYR A 992 -15.53 -9.02 -32.96
CA TYR A 992 -14.63 -8.22 -32.13
C TYR A 992 -14.11 -7.03 -32.92
N LEU A 993 -13.88 -5.92 -32.23
CA LEU A 993 -13.29 -4.70 -32.74
C LEU A 993 -12.02 -4.42 -31.95
N THR A 994 -10.94 -4.05 -32.63
CA THR A 994 -9.73 -3.57 -31.96
C THR A 994 -9.97 -2.17 -31.42
N THR A 995 -9.91 -2.04 -30.10
CA THR A 995 -10.15 -0.77 -29.40
C THR A 995 -8.87 0.03 -29.22
N ALA A 996 -7.74 -0.65 -29.07
CA ALA A 996 -6.42 -0.03 -29.01
C ALA A 996 -5.29 -0.96 -29.46
N THR A 997 -4.19 -0.38 -29.91
CA THR A 997 -2.90 -1.05 -30.10
C THR A 997 -1.79 -0.22 -29.50
N HIS A 998 -0.79 -0.88 -28.91
CA HIS A 998 0.27 -0.22 -28.17
C HIS A 998 1.66 -0.68 -28.63
N THR A 999 2.65 0.19 -28.43
CA THR A 999 4.07 -0.17 -28.56
C THR A 999 4.81 0.23 -27.30
N TYR A 1000 5.84 -0.53 -26.93
CA TYR A 1000 6.59 -0.32 -25.70
C TYR A 1000 8.08 -0.16 -25.97
N ASP A 1001 8.78 0.48 -25.03
CA ASP A 1001 10.24 0.52 -25.02
C ASP A 1001 10.83 -0.76 -24.41
N GLU A 1002 12.15 -0.76 -24.18
CA GLU A 1002 12.83 -1.91 -23.62
C GLU A 1002 12.48 -2.19 -22.16
N HIS A 1003 11.91 -1.22 -21.44
CA HIS A 1003 11.52 -1.27 -20.04
C HIS A 1003 10.00 -1.51 -19.86
N GLY A 1004 9.27 -1.86 -20.94
CA GLY A 1004 7.82 -2.05 -20.88
C GLY A 1004 7.03 -0.76 -20.71
N ARG A 1005 7.65 0.42 -20.91
CA ARG A 1005 6.93 1.69 -20.87
C ARG A 1005 6.33 2.00 -22.23
N GLU A 1006 5.12 2.51 -22.23
CA GLU A 1006 4.40 2.80 -23.46
C GLU A 1006 5.05 3.92 -24.27
N LEU A 1007 5.23 3.69 -25.58
CA LEU A 1007 5.77 4.63 -26.58
C LEU A 1007 4.71 5.15 -27.53
N SER A 1008 3.65 4.39 -27.79
CA SER A 1008 2.53 4.83 -28.60
C SER A 1008 1.27 4.03 -28.31
N GLU A 1009 0.14 4.71 -28.43
CA GLU A 1009 -1.20 4.13 -28.44
C GLU A 1009 -1.85 4.51 -29.76
N THR A 1010 -2.50 3.56 -30.43
CA THR A 1010 -3.36 3.80 -31.59
C THR A 1010 -4.75 3.28 -31.27
N ASP A 1011 -5.74 4.18 -31.23
CA ASP A 1011 -7.14 3.85 -30.93
C ASP A 1011 -7.87 3.14 -32.09
N ALA A 1012 -9.14 2.81 -31.86
CA ALA A 1012 -10.04 2.15 -32.81
C ALA A 1012 -10.22 2.91 -34.15
N ASP A 1013 -10.03 4.23 -34.16
CA ASP A 1013 -10.11 5.09 -35.35
C ASP A 1013 -8.77 5.15 -36.13
N GLY A 1014 -7.76 4.43 -35.65
CA GLY A 1014 -6.44 4.32 -36.27
C GLY A 1014 -5.54 5.51 -35.94
N LYS A 1015 -5.73 6.15 -34.78
CA LYS A 1015 -5.10 7.44 -34.50
C LYS A 1015 -4.09 7.33 -33.39
N THR A 1016 -2.87 7.70 -33.73
CA THR A 1016 -1.71 7.38 -32.92
C THR A 1016 -1.27 8.56 -32.06
N SER A 1017 -1.26 8.38 -30.74
CA SER A 1017 -0.53 9.23 -29.81
C SER A 1017 0.85 8.61 -29.51
N LYS A 1018 1.82 9.42 -29.10
CA LYS A 1018 3.19 8.99 -28.81
C LYS A 1018 3.69 9.55 -27.50
N THR A 1019 4.48 8.76 -26.79
CA THR A 1019 5.17 9.14 -25.56
C THR A 1019 6.67 8.97 -25.74
N ALA A 1020 7.45 9.96 -25.34
CA ALA A 1020 8.91 9.92 -25.39
C ALA A 1020 9.51 10.30 -24.04
N TYR A 1021 10.41 9.45 -23.54
CA TYR A 1021 11.10 9.60 -22.26
C TYR A 1021 12.51 10.19 -22.48
N THR A 1022 12.94 11.08 -21.59
CA THR A 1022 14.29 11.69 -21.62
C THR A 1022 14.94 11.69 -20.22
N PRO A 1023 16.03 10.94 -20.00
CA PRO A 1023 16.63 9.99 -20.95
C PRO A 1023 15.68 8.83 -21.28
N ALA A 1024 15.88 8.21 -22.45
CA ALA A 1024 15.06 7.10 -22.89
C ALA A 1024 15.34 5.83 -22.07
N THR A 1025 16.53 5.70 -21.49
CA THR A 1025 17.00 4.48 -20.83
C THR A 1025 17.90 4.84 -19.65
N LEU A 1026 18.24 3.84 -18.83
CA LEU A 1026 19.21 3.86 -17.70
C LEU A 1026 18.88 4.71 -16.48
N ALA A 1027 18.33 5.92 -16.65
CA ALA A 1027 18.02 6.80 -15.52
C ALA A 1027 16.55 7.21 -15.55
N ALA A 1028 16.02 7.56 -14.38
CA ALA A 1028 14.67 8.08 -14.25
C ALA A 1028 14.46 9.26 -15.21
N PRO A 1029 13.31 9.32 -15.92
CA PRO A 1029 13.07 10.36 -16.91
C PRO A 1029 12.99 11.73 -16.23
N THR A 1030 13.88 12.64 -16.62
CA THR A 1030 13.79 14.06 -16.26
C THR A 1030 12.75 14.82 -17.08
N LYS A 1031 12.31 14.23 -18.19
CA LYS A 1031 11.31 14.80 -19.09
C LYS A 1031 10.51 13.70 -19.80
N VAL A 1032 9.20 13.89 -19.87
CA VAL A 1032 8.27 13.09 -20.70
C VAL A 1032 7.60 14.00 -21.70
N THR A 1033 7.53 13.57 -22.95
CA THR A 1033 6.90 14.31 -24.05
C THR A 1033 5.80 13.46 -24.65
N GLU A 1034 4.56 13.94 -24.52
CA GLU A 1034 3.39 13.33 -25.14
C GLU A 1034 3.01 14.10 -26.41
N THR A 1035 2.78 13.39 -27.50
CA THR A 1035 2.32 13.94 -28.78
C THR A 1035 1.02 13.26 -29.15
N ASN A 1036 -0.09 14.00 -29.20
CA ASN A 1036 -1.36 13.42 -29.65
C ASN A 1036 -1.37 13.21 -31.18
N ALA A 1037 -2.42 12.55 -31.70
CA ALA A 1037 -2.57 12.20 -33.12
C ALA A 1037 -2.51 13.38 -34.10
N LEU A 1038 -2.55 14.60 -33.60
CA LEU A 1038 -2.60 15.83 -34.38
C LEU A 1038 -1.28 16.61 -34.32
N GLY A 1039 -0.28 16.05 -33.63
CA GLY A 1039 1.04 16.65 -33.49
C GLY A 1039 1.13 17.67 -32.35
N HIS A 1040 0.15 17.73 -31.45
CA HIS A 1040 0.22 18.62 -30.30
C HIS A 1040 1.04 17.99 -29.20
N VAL A 1041 1.99 18.79 -28.70
CA VAL A 1041 3.02 18.33 -27.80
C VAL A 1041 2.76 18.87 -26.40
N THR A 1042 2.62 17.98 -25.43
CA THR A 1042 2.73 18.30 -24.01
C THR A 1042 4.09 17.81 -23.52
N THR A 1043 4.79 18.62 -22.75
CA THR A 1043 6.07 18.25 -22.13
C THR A 1043 5.96 18.42 -20.62
N THR A 1044 6.26 17.36 -19.87
CA THR A 1044 6.40 17.41 -18.43
C THR A 1044 7.86 17.23 -18.06
N GLU A 1045 8.38 18.13 -17.22
CA GLU A 1045 9.71 18.07 -16.62
C GLU A 1045 9.57 17.56 -15.18
N TYR A 1046 10.40 16.61 -14.78
CA TYR A 1046 10.32 15.93 -13.48
C TYR A 1046 11.57 16.19 -12.63
N ASP A 1047 11.37 16.19 -11.31
CA ASP A 1047 12.45 15.87 -10.38
C ASP A 1047 12.70 14.35 -10.45
N PRO A 1048 13.83 13.90 -11.03
CA PRO A 1048 14.12 12.48 -11.19
C PRO A 1048 14.29 11.74 -9.85
N ALA A 1049 14.40 12.45 -8.72
CA ALA A 1049 14.53 11.82 -7.40
C ALA A 1049 13.20 11.31 -6.81
N ARG A 1050 12.07 11.92 -7.17
CA ARG A 1050 10.74 11.59 -6.61
C ARG A 1050 9.64 11.48 -7.67
N ASN A 1051 10.00 11.52 -8.96
CA ASN A 1051 9.06 11.56 -10.08
C ASN A 1051 7.98 12.68 -9.96
N LEU A 1052 8.38 13.84 -9.43
CA LEU A 1052 7.46 14.98 -9.21
C LEU A 1052 7.58 16.01 -10.33
N ALA A 1053 6.46 16.42 -10.92
CA ALA A 1053 6.45 17.38 -12.02
C ALA A 1053 6.93 18.77 -11.56
N THR A 1054 8.09 19.23 -12.02
CA THR A 1054 8.64 20.56 -11.72
C THR A 1054 8.21 21.62 -12.73
N GLY A 1055 7.82 21.20 -13.93
CA GLY A 1055 7.25 22.09 -14.94
C GLY A 1055 6.45 21.35 -16.00
N VAL A 1056 5.38 21.96 -16.49
CA VAL A 1056 4.55 21.40 -17.57
C VAL A 1056 4.41 22.46 -18.65
N VAL A 1057 4.79 22.12 -19.88
CA VAL A 1057 4.58 22.93 -21.09
C VAL A 1057 3.46 22.30 -21.90
N ASP A 1058 2.39 23.05 -22.09
CA ASP A 1058 1.22 22.61 -22.84
C ASP A 1058 1.41 22.71 -24.37
N PRO A 1059 0.45 22.23 -25.17
CA PRO A 1059 0.45 22.39 -26.63
C PRO A 1059 0.54 23.81 -27.17
N ASN A 1060 0.23 24.82 -26.36
CA ASN A 1060 0.30 26.24 -26.72
C ASN A 1060 1.66 26.88 -26.37
N GLY A 1061 2.62 26.08 -25.89
CA GLY A 1061 3.93 26.54 -25.42
C GLY A 1061 3.85 27.34 -24.10
N LYS A 1062 2.80 27.14 -23.31
CA LYS A 1062 2.55 27.80 -22.03
C LYS A 1062 3.01 26.90 -20.89
N ARG A 1063 3.77 27.48 -19.94
CA ARG A 1063 4.46 26.73 -18.88
C ARG A 1063 3.85 26.99 -17.51
N ALA A 1064 3.52 25.91 -16.79
CA ALA A 1064 3.28 25.91 -15.34
C ALA A 1064 4.52 25.37 -14.62
N ASP A 1065 4.72 25.78 -13.38
CA ASP A 1065 5.88 25.38 -12.56
C ASP A 1065 5.44 25.00 -11.15
N ALA A 1066 6.17 24.06 -10.54
CA ALA A 1066 6.06 23.72 -9.12
C ALA A 1066 7.46 23.67 -8.47
N GLU A 1067 7.53 24.03 -7.19
CA GLU A 1067 8.70 23.78 -6.33
C GLU A 1067 8.27 22.91 -5.14
N TYR A 1068 9.13 21.99 -4.75
CA TYR A 1068 8.90 21.02 -3.67
C TYR A 1068 9.95 21.16 -2.56
N ASP A 1069 9.63 20.70 -1.36
CA ASP A 1069 10.59 20.59 -0.26
C ASP A 1069 11.40 19.27 -0.31
N GLY A 1070 12.26 19.07 0.70
CA GLY A 1070 13.10 17.87 0.83
C GLY A 1070 12.34 16.53 0.86
N LEU A 1071 11.07 16.55 1.29
CA LEU A 1071 10.19 15.38 1.35
C LEU A 1071 9.31 15.25 0.10
N GLY A 1072 9.45 16.13 -0.89
CA GLY A 1072 8.62 16.13 -2.10
C GLY A 1072 7.27 16.81 -1.94
N ARG A 1073 7.02 17.56 -0.86
CA ARG A 1073 5.74 18.26 -0.67
C ARG A 1073 5.74 19.58 -1.44
N THR A 1074 4.64 19.91 -2.11
CA THR A 1074 4.53 21.14 -2.92
C THR A 1074 4.72 22.37 -2.04
N LEU A 1075 5.73 23.21 -2.29
CA LEU A 1075 5.94 24.47 -1.59
C LEU A 1075 5.38 25.66 -2.35
N ARG A 1076 5.52 25.68 -3.68
CA ARG A 1076 5.11 26.81 -4.51
C ARG A 1076 4.63 26.36 -5.87
N ALA A 1077 3.65 27.06 -6.42
CA ALA A 1077 3.15 26.81 -7.76
C ALA A 1077 2.96 28.10 -8.57
N TRP A 1078 3.20 28.01 -9.87
CA TRP A 1078 2.95 29.06 -10.85
C TRP A 1078 2.05 28.53 -11.96
N THR A 1079 1.18 29.39 -12.49
CA THR A 1079 0.33 29.06 -13.63
C THR A 1079 0.90 29.66 -14.90
N PRO A 1080 0.45 29.22 -16.08
CA PRO A 1080 0.94 29.80 -17.32
C PRO A 1080 0.52 31.27 -17.53
N ALA A 1081 -0.53 31.73 -16.85
CA ALA A 1081 -0.94 33.14 -16.82
C ALA A 1081 -0.05 34.00 -15.90
N TRP A 1082 0.64 33.38 -14.94
CA TRP A 1082 1.50 34.03 -13.96
C TRP A 1082 2.86 33.29 -13.88
N PRO A 1083 3.68 33.35 -14.95
CA PRO A 1083 4.80 32.45 -15.12
C PRO A 1083 5.96 32.76 -14.17
N LYS A 1084 6.64 31.71 -13.71
CA LYS A 1084 7.81 31.80 -12.81
C LYS A 1084 8.93 32.67 -13.36
N SER A 1085 9.16 32.68 -14.67
CA SER A 1085 10.17 33.50 -15.32
C SER A 1085 9.96 35.00 -15.15
N ALA A 1086 8.71 35.46 -15.01
CA ALA A 1086 8.38 36.86 -14.74
C ALA A 1086 8.14 37.13 -13.24
N HIS A 1087 7.79 36.09 -12.46
CA HIS A 1087 7.32 36.20 -11.07
C HIS A 1087 8.04 35.22 -10.12
N ALA A 1088 9.37 35.13 -10.22
CA ALA A 1088 10.15 34.09 -9.52
C ALA A 1088 9.96 34.07 -7.99
N THR A 1089 9.64 35.21 -7.37
CA THR A 1089 9.43 35.33 -5.91
C THR A 1089 7.97 35.51 -5.53
N GLN A 1090 7.04 35.41 -6.48
CA GLN A 1090 5.61 35.64 -6.26
C GLN A 1090 4.79 34.52 -6.93
N PRO A 1091 4.80 33.30 -6.37
CA PRO A 1091 3.96 32.20 -6.86
C PRO A 1091 2.46 32.49 -6.75
N VAL A 1092 1.62 31.76 -7.47
CA VAL A 1092 0.17 31.86 -7.29
C VAL A 1092 -0.32 31.15 -6.03
N GLN A 1093 0.41 30.13 -5.59
CA GLN A 1093 0.18 29.40 -4.35
C GLN A 1093 1.52 29.19 -3.65
N GLU A 1094 1.56 29.41 -2.34
CA GLU A 1094 2.67 29.03 -1.47
C GLU A 1094 2.12 28.22 -0.30
N PHE A 1095 2.78 27.11 0.01
CA PHE A 1095 2.40 26.19 1.08
C PHE A 1095 3.46 26.16 2.17
N ALA A 1096 3.02 25.96 3.41
CA ALA A 1096 3.91 25.66 4.52
C ALA A 1096 3.33 24.50 5.33
N TYR A 1097 4.17 23.50 5.60
CA TYR A 1097 3.80 22.31 6.34
C TYR A 1097 4.42 22.36 7.73
N THR A 1098 3.62 22.11 8.76
CA THR A 1098 4.11 21.89 10.11
C THR A 1098 3.77 20.49 10.56
N VAL A 1099 4.81 19.73 10.89
CA VAL A 1099 4.73 18.44 11.57
C VAL A 1099 5.38 18.61 12.92
N SER A 1100 4.64 18.36 14.00
CA SER A 1100 5.10 18.60 15.37
C SER A 1100 4.57 17.54 16.31
N THR A 1101 5.38 17.21 17.32
CA THR A 1101 4.98 16.31 18.41
C THR A 1101 4.33 17.01 19.60
N THR A 1102 4.35 18.35 19.62
CA THR A 1102 3.94 19.16 20.78
C THR A 1102 3.00 20.32 20.44
N ALA A 1103 2.81 20.62 19.16
CA ALA A 1103 1.93 21.65 18.65
C ALA A 1103 1.01 21.06 17.58
N ALA A 1104 -0.07 21.76 17.24
CA ALA A 1104 -0.98 21.30 16.20
C ALA A 1104 -0.25 21.21 14.84
N ASN A 1105 -0.47 20.09 14.16
CA ASN A 1105 -0.02 19.92 12.79
C ASN A 1105 -0.84 20.83 11.89
N ALA A 1106 -0.24 21.38 10.85
CA ALA A 1106 -0.95 22.31 9.99
C ALA A 1106 -0.39 22.35 8.57
N VAL A 1107 -1.29 22.62 7.63
CA VAL A 1107 -0.98 23.00 6.26
C VAL A 1107 -1.47 24.44 6.08
N ALA A 1108 -0.55 25.36 5.84
CA ALA A 1108 -0.88 26.74 5.52
C ALA A 1108 -0.83 26.93 4.01
N THR A 1109 -1.90 27.46 3.42
CA THR A 1109 -1.98 27.77 1.99
C THR A 1109 -2.12 29.27 1.80
N LYS A 1110 -1.14 29.89 1.14
CA LYS A 1110 -1.17 31.28 0.72
C LYS A 1110 -1.54 31.35 -0.76
N SER A 1111 -2.68 31.94 -1.06
CA SER A 1111 -3.13 32.15 -2.44
C SER A 1111 -2.93 33.61 -2.85
N LEU A 1112 -2.24 33.82 -3.96
CA LEU A 1112 -2.02 35.14 -4.54
C LEU A 1112 -3.36 35.75 -4.97
N GLN A 1113 -3.56 37.00 -4.58
CA GLN A 1113 -4.71 37.81 -4.97
C GLN A 1113 -4.34 38.72 -6.14
N TYR A 1114 -5.36 39.18 -6.87
CA TYR A 1114 -5.19 40.02 -8.06
C TYR A 1114 -4.49 41.36 -7.79
N ASP A 1115 -4.46 41.81 -6.54
CA ASP A 1115 -3.79 43.04 -6.13
C ASP A 1115 -2.32 42.84 -5.74
N GLY A 1116 -1.84 41.60 -5.83
CA GLY A 1116 -0.49 41.17 -5.47
C GLY A 1116 -0.31 40.76 -4.01
N SER A 1117 -1.34 40.87 -3.17
CA SER A 1117 -1.33 40.38 -1.78
C SER A 1117 -1.61 38.88 -1.69
N TYR A 1118 -1.43 38.28 -0.51
CA TYR A 1118 -1.77 36.87 -0.26
C TYR A 1118 -2.89 36.74 0.76
N VAL A 1119 -3.80 35.79 0.49
CA VAL A 1119 -4.75 35.26 1.46
C VAL A 1119 -4.19 33.96 2.01
N THR A 1120 -4.07 33.86 3.33
CA THR A 1120 -3.61 32.64 4.00
C THR A 1120 -4.78 31.90 4.61
N THR A 1121 -4.90 30.62 4.27
CA THR A 1121 -5.80 29.65 4.91
C THR A 1121 -4.97 28.61 5.64
N TYR A 1122 -5.58 27.96 6.63
CA TYR A 1122 -4.95 26.88 7.39
C TYR A 1122 -5.89 25.69 7.43
N GLU A 1123 -5.36 24.51 7.17
CA GLU A 1123 -5.91 23.26 7.68
C GLU A 1123 -5.10 22.86 8.90
N ILE A 1124 -5.77 22.66 10.03
CA ILE A 1124 -5.18 22.24 11.30
C ILE A 1124 -5.60 20.80 11.55
N LEU A 1125 -4.61 19.96 11.78
CA LEU A 1125 -4.75 18.53 11.96
C LEU A 1125 -4.39 18.15 13.40
N ASP A 1126 -5.00 17.10 13.90
CA ASP A 1126 -4.59 16.48 15.17
C ASP A 1126 -3.31 15.63 15.02
N GLY A 1127 -2.87 15.01 16.11
CA GLY A 1127 -1.71 14.12 16.10
C GLY A 1127 -1.88 12.88 15.24
N LEU A 1128 -3.12 12.46 14.97
CA LEU A 1128 -3.48 11.35 14.08
C LEU A 1128 -3.63 11.83 12.62
N LEU A 1129 -3.27 13.09 12.33
CA LEU A 1129 -3.36 13.74 11.02
C LEU A 1129 -4.79 13.81 10.46
N ARG A 1130 -5.80 13.85 11.34
CA ARG A 1130 -7.19 14.06 10.95
C ARG A 1130 -7.53 15.55 11.01
N SER A 1131 -8.37 16.01 10.08
CA SER A 1131 -8.80 17.41 10.01
C SER A 1131 -9.60 17.82 11.25
N ARG A 1132 -9.12 18.83 11.97
CA ARG A 1132 -9.75 19.36 13.20
C ARG A 1132 -10.38 20.70 12.98
N GLU A 1133 -9.68 21.58 12.29
CA GLU A 1133 -10.11 22.95 12.09
C GLU A 1133 -9.62 23.44 10.74
N THR A 1134 -10.46 24.09 9.94
CA THR A 1134 -10.00 24.90 8.80
C THR A 1134 -10.26 26.37 9.09
N GLN A 1135 -9.29 27.22 8.77
CA GLN A 1135 -9.37 28.65 8.95
C GLN A 1135 -9.17 29.38 7.62
N ALA A 1136 -10.02 30.36 7.34
CA ALA A 1136 -9.87 31.29 6.22
C ALA A 1136 -10.15 32.73 6.67
N PRO A 1137 -9.62 33.78 6.02
CA PRO A 1137 -9.95 35.15 6.40
C PRO A 1137 -11.44 35.43 6.20
N ALA A 1138 -12.06 36.11 7.16
CA ALA A 1138 -13.42 36.58 7.01
C ALA A 1138 -13.42 37.85 6.14
N TYR A 1139 -14.13 37.79 5.01
CA TYR A 1139 -14.14 38.82 3.98
C TYR A 1139 -14.34 40.24 4.53
N GLY A 1140 -13.48 41.17 4.12
CA GLY A 1140 -13.57 42.60 4.49
C GLY A 1140 -13.24 42.92 5.95
N THR A 1141 -12.70 41.96 6.70
CA THR A 1141 -12.35 42.12 8.12
C THR A 1141 -10.91 41.66 8.40
N LYS A 1142 -10.40 41.97 9.60
CA LYS A 1142 -9.12 41.44 10.12
C LYS A 1142 -9.27 40.08 10.82
N ASN A 1143 -10.45 39.46 10.68
CA ASN A 1143 -10.93 38.32 11.45
C ASN A 1143 -10.98 37.06 10.55
N ARG A 1144 -11.43 35.92 11.08
CA ARG A 1144 -11.41 34.63 10.36
C ARG A 1144 -12.75 33.89 10.40
N LEU A 1145 -12.94 33.01 9.42
CA LEU A 1145 -13.96 31.98 9.37
C LEU A 1145 -13.32 30.65 9.76
N ILE A 1146 -14.03 29.87 10.57
CA ILE A 1146 -13.56 28.60 11.10
C ILE A 1146 -14.60 27.52 10.80
N THR A 1147 -14.17 26.35 10.34
CA THR A 1147 -14.95 25.11 10.46
C THR A 1147 -14.23 24.17 11.42
N GLU A 1148 -14.96 23.34 12.14
CA GLU A 1148 -14.39 22.41 13.13
C GLU A 1148 -14.99 21.01 12.97
N THR A 1149 -14.16 19.99 13.18
CA THR A 1149 -14.56 18.58 13.20
C THR A 1149 -14.13 17.94 14.52
N LEU A 1150 -15.07 17.31 15.20
CA LEU A 1150 -14.87 16.62 16.46
C LEU A 1150 -15.05 15.11 16.27
N TYR A 1151 -14.09 14.35 16.79
CA TYR A 1151 -14.06 12.89 16.75
C TYR A 1151 -14.48 12.29 18.09
N ASP A 1152 -15.15 11.15 18.05
CA ASP A 1152 -15.48 10.37 19.23
C ASP A 1152 -14.43 9.28 19.50
N THR A 1153 -14.62 8.50 20.56
CA THR A 1153 -13.73 7.40 20.95
C THR A 1153 -13.73 6.21 19.97
N ARG A 1154 -14.59 6.23 18.95
CA ARG A 1154 -14.56 5.25 17.84
C ARG A 1154 -13.69 5.73 16.68
N GLY A 1155 -13.27 7.00 16.71
CA GLY A 1155 -12.60 7.69 15.61
C GLY A 1155 -13.55 8.30 14.59
N ASN A 1156 -14.86 8.24 14.81
CA ASN A 1156 -15.85 8.78 13.89
C ASN A 1156 -16.00 10.29 14.10
N ALA A 1157 -16.17 11.04 13.02
CA ALA A 1157 -16.62 12.43 13.11
C ALA A 1157 -18.06 12.45 13.65
N TYR A 1158 -18.22 12.70 14.95
CA TYR A 1158 -19.55 12.70 15.59
C TYR A 1158 -20.21 14.08 15.58
N LYS A 1159 -19.43 15.13 15.37
CA LYS A 1159 -19.92 16.51 15.27
C LYS A 1159 -19.02 17.33 14.37
N SER A 1160 -19.64 18.11 13.49
CA SER A 1160 -18.99 19.17 12.73
C SER A 1160 -19.71 20.49 12.98
N TYR A 1161 -18.96 21.59 12.90
CA TYR A 1161 -19.52 22.94 12.85
C TYR A 1161 -19.30 23.50 11.46
N ASP A 1162 -20.39 23.94 10.83
CA ASP A 1162 -20.33 24.77 9.64
C ASP A 1162 -19.58 26.08 9.93
N SER A 1163 -19.17 26.76 8.86
CA SER A 1163 -18.35 27.97 8.94
C SER A 1163 -18.94 29.03 9.89
N TYR A 1164 -18.15 29.45 10.88
CA TYR A 1164 -18.51 30.53 11.82
C TYR A 1164 -17.40 31.57 11.96
N TYR A 1165 -17.79 32.79 12.36
CA TYR A 1165 -16.90 33.93 12.48
C TYR A 1165 -16.15 33.97 13.83
N ALA A 1166 -14.85 34.29 13.79
CA ALA A 1166 -14.01 34.44 14.97
C ALA A 1166 -13.02 35.62 14.83
N ASP A 1167 -12.73 36.29 15.94
CA ASP A 1167 -11.81 37.45 15.97
C ASP A 1167 -10.34 37.04 15.69
N GLY A 1168 -9.63 37.90 14.96
CA GLY A 1168 -8.21 37.76 14.59
C GLY A 1168 -7.99 37.01 13.27
N ALA A 1169 -6.86 37.28 12.61
CA ALA A 1169 -6.49 36.66 11.34
C ALA A 1169 -6.31 35.13 11.50
N PRO A 1170 -6.38 34.35 10.40
CA PRO A 1170 -6.01 32.95 10.41
C PRO A 1170 -4.59 32.77 10.93
N ARG A 1171 -4.40 31.78 11.80
CA ARG A 1171 -3.09 31.46 12.40
C ARG A 1171 -3.03 30.00 12.81
N GLN A 1172 -1.84 29.45 12.74
CA GLN A 1172 -1.49 28.25 13.48
C GLN A 1172 -1.61 28.56 14.98
N ARG A 1173 -2.33 27.71 15.73
CA ARG A 1173 -2.57 27.94 17.16
C ARG A 1173 -1.38 27.54 18.00
#